data_AF-A0A8H8DBR7-F1
#
_entry.id   AF-A0A8H8DBR7-F1
#
_cell.length_a   1.000
_cell.length_b   1.000
_cell.length_c   1.000
_cell.angle_alpha   90.00
_cell.angle_beta   90.00
_cell.angle_gamma   90.00
#
_symmetry.space_group_name_H-M   'P 1'
#
loop_
_entity.id
_entity.type
_entity.pdbx_description
1 polymer ?
#
loop_
_entity_poly.entity_id
_entity_poly.type
_entity_poly.pdbx_seq_one_letter_code
_entity_poly.pdbx_strand_id
1 'polypeptide(L)'
;MPRKLDNVSRMVRGHIGMSMNRFNLFNLQRKVPLNYAGKTLYQQKWAAKSETRAYHGEHLKEKRFKKVLFEPELKTYSQLDASLKSQEVAPTPITLQTYATLEKRLEFALFRSMFASSVRQARQFIMGGYVKVNGVVIKHPSFPLKSGDVFSVDPERVLYALGKAKPSLGKAIDTDNKQIRYWNHYVKMARKNPQKVWEMQQNKPESLNSIANFEARKRLQDKQQNGESLMKAQQQKVSRKSILGDIIKLGNAASTNLGADTFEKYGDKLAKSKCLQVYESLASQKSSLLTDHSSKALDTYFSKDTERTPEEKTNLRHINNLLRELEKSEWERIRLEFENLGAGAAFYDPSYAEKLNFIKSLNKEELMEDETKAKVTLPWQKHLFGRKDASKPYFTPWTPRAFLGAFAILPSHIEISFDTCHAVYLRDPVARPGHSEVISPFPEHVHERAYMLSPLLPPLLPANRDIDRALLELKWIKEELPKRQWVSAVNRRLKLEPLQYILGSQPFGDINILCKKGVLIPRWETEEWCTKLGNLLMDEKFSKLGIVDACTGSGCIPLFLKAKLAAVNLNYDICGFDVSREAVSLAQENLMSNDHADDSGKVLFQIADISDADVVAKLPVHKIDLVTANPPYIPLSDFHKSVLRCGAEKSVKRYEPQLALIGDTDPYKQLIENLVVPSQARGFVFEVGYYKQVEFVRKLLDSDWAVGYMNDSAQRIRCVVGWKLQTEFGFLERLCDAIL
;
A
#
# COMPACT_ATOMS: atom_id res chain seq x y z
N MET A 1 -19.62 10.75 8.90
CA MET A 1 -18.42 10.99 9.76
C MET A 1 -17.29 10.02 9.42
N PRO A 2 -16.04 10.50 9.26
CA PRO A 2 -14.85 9.66 9.06
C PRO A 2 -14.50 8.88 10.34
N ARG A 3 -13.60 7.89 10.23
CA ARG A 3 -13.05 7.17 11.39
C ARG A 3 -12.27 8.15 12.28
N LYS A 4 -12.42 8.08 13.61
CA LYS A 4 -11.58 8.83 14.56
C LYS A 4 -10.17 8.24 14.57
N LEU A 5 -9.16 9.10 14.71
CA LEU A 5 -7.75 8.72 14.66
C LEU A 5 -7.17 8.77 16.07
N ASP A 6 -6.57 7.68 16.53
CA ASP A 6 -5.81 7.63 17.78
C ASP A 6 -4.31 7.53 17.45
N ASN A 7 -3.60 8.65 17.65
CA ASN A 7 -2.18 8.77 17.32
C ASN A 7 -1.29 7.88 18.19
N VAL A 8 -1.69 7.58 19.43
CA VAL A 8 -0.91 6.74 20.35
C VAL A 8 -0.89 5.30 19.84
N SER A 9 -2.06 4.76 19.51
CA SER A 9 -2.17 3.42 18.92
C SER A 9 -1.39 3.26 17.61
N ARG A 10 -1.29 4.33 16.80
CA ARG A 10 -0.57 4.33 15.53
C ARG A 10 0.95 4.21 15.72
N MET A 11 1.47 4.87 16.74
CA MET A 11 2.89 4.82 17.08
C MET A 11 3.25 3.45 17.66
N VAL A 12 2.43 2.89 18.56
CA VAL A 12 2.66 1.55 19.12
C VAL A 12 2.63 0.48 18.03
N ARG A 13 1.65 0.54 17.11
CA ARG A 13 1.50 -0.43 16.01
C ARG A 13 2.47 -0.23 14.84
N GLY A 14 3.21 0.87 14.81
CA GLY A 14 4.12 1.19 13.71
C GLY A 14 3.41 1.37 12.36
N HIS A 15 2.15 1.81 12.35
CA HIS A 15 1.40 2.00 11.11
C HIS A 15 1.85 3.27 10.38
N ILE A 16 2.10 3.11 9.09
CA ILE A 16 2.42 4.22 8.18
C ILE A 16 1.10 4.84 7.69
N GLY A 17 1.05 6.14 7.44
CA GLY A 17 0.07 6.62 6.46
C GLY A 17 0.35 7.96 5.85
N MET A 18 -0.68 8.53 5.23
CA MET A 18 -0.54 9.65 4.32
C MET A 18 -0.43 10.99 5.06
N SER A 19 0.72 11.20 5.70
CA SER A 19 1.05 12.42 6.43
C SER A 19 2.56 12.69 6.47
N MET A 20 2.95 13.95 6.35
CA MET A 20 4.34 14.43 6.46
C MET A 20 4.72 14.70 7.93
N ASN A 21 4.35 13.79 8.83
CA ASN A 21 4.61 13.90 10.26
C ASN A 21 5.94 13.22 10.62
N ARG A 22 6.73 13.82 11.51
CA ARG A 22 7.97 13.22 12.05
C ARG A 22 7.76 11.81 12.62
N PHE A 23 6.64 11.57 13.29
CA PHE A 23 6.33 10.25 13.86
C PHE A 23 5.98 9.23 12.76
N ASN A 24 5.37 9.69 11.67
CA ASN A 24 5.10 8.86 10.52
C ASN A 24 6.40 8.51 9.77
N LEU A 25 7.33 9.46 9.66
CA LEU A 25 8.67 9.21 9.12
C LEU A 25 9.42 8.19 9.95
N PHE A 26 9.39 8.33 11.28
CA PHE A 26 9.97 7.35 12.19
C PHE A 26 9.38 5.96 12.00
N ASN A 27 8.05 5.85 11.86
CA ASN A 27 7.38 4.59 11.55
C ASN A 27 7.80 4.01 10.20
N LEU A 28 7.97 4.86 9.18
CA LEU A 28 8.41 4.45 7.85
C LEU A 28 9.85 3.93 7.89
N GLN A 29 10.75 4.63 8.59
CA GLN A 29 12.16 4.25 8.71
C GLN A 29 12.38 2.93 9.45
N ARG A 30 11.65 2.70 10.55
CA ARG A 30 11.80 1.48 11.37
C ARG A 30 10.96 0.30 10.87
N LYS A 31 10.21 0.46 9.78
CA LYS A 31 9.23 -0.54 9.35
C LYS A 31 9.96 -1.80 8.89
N VAL A 32 9.71 -2.91 9.58
CA VAL A 32 10.19 -4.23 9.15
C VAL A 32 9.25 -4.76 8.06
N PRO A 33 9.79 -5.37 6.97
CA PRO A 33 8.97 -6.07 5.98
C PRO A 33 8.04 -7.11 6.63
N LEU A 34 6.85 -7.29 6.07
CA LEU A 34 5.90 -8.26 6.60
C LEU A 34 6.41 -9.69 6.40
N ASN A 35 6.77 -10.37 7.49
CA ASN A 35 7.08 -11.79 7.46
C ASN A 35 5.79 -12.63 7.47
N TYR A 36 5.67 -13.57 6.54
CA TYR A 36 4.56 -14.50 6.40
C TYR A 36 4.87 -15.93 6.85
N ALA A 37 6.12 -16.23 7.23
CA ALA A 37 6.50 -17.52 7.76
C ALA A 37 5.68 -17.87 9.02
N GLY A 38 5.18 -19.10 9.08
CA GLY A 38 4.33 -19.58 10.18
C GLY A 38 2.95 -18.94 10.28
N LYS A 39 2.52 -18.12 9.29
CA LYS A 39 1.19 -17.50 9.27
C LYS A 39 0.26 -18.19 8.31
N THR A 40 -0.98 -18.42 8.75
CA THR A 40 -2.04 -18.90 7.87
C THR A 40 -2.36 -17.86 6.79
N LEU A 41 -2.93 -18.29 5.66
CA LEU A 41 -3.31 -17.38 4.59
C LEU A 41 -4.23 -16.25 5.08
N TYR A 42 -5.15 -16.53 6.00
CA TYR A 42 -6.00 -15.50 6.62
C TYR A 42 -5.17 -14.48 7.42
N GLN A 43 -4.23 -14.93 8.24
CA GLN A 43 -3.35 -14.04 9.01
C GLN A 43 -2.48 -13.18 8.10
N GLN A 44 -1.98 -13.74 6.98
CA GLN A 44 -1.25 -12.99 5.96
C GLN A 44 -2.14 -11.89 5.34
N LYS A 45 -3.34 -12.25 4.88
CA LYS A 45 -4.32 -11.31 4.31
C LYS A 45 -4.72 -10.22 5.31
N TRP A 46 -4.94 -10.58 6.57
CA TRP A 46 -5.31 -9.63 7.62
C TRP A 46 -4.18 -8.64 7.93
N ALA A 47 -2.94 -9.12 8.04
CA ALA A 47 -1.77 -8.28 8.26
C ALA A 47 -1.57 -7.31 7.09
N ALA A 48 -1.63 -7.82 5.85
CA ALA A 48 -1.52 -7.01 4.63
C ALA A 48 -2.61 -5.94 4.54
N LYS A 49 -3.87 -6.31 4.80
CA LYS A 49 -4.99 -5.36 4.88
C LYS A 49 -4.75 -4.29 5.93
N SER A 50 -4.31 -4.67 7.13
CA SER A 50 -4.10 -3.74 8.24
C SER A 50 -3.09 -2.65 7.88
N GLU A 51 -1.96 -3.04 7.29
CA GLU A 51 -0.92 -2.11 6.86
C GLU A 51 -1.34 -1.23 5.69
N THR A 52 -1.84 -1.85 4.63
CA THR A 52 -2.21 -1.13 3.41
C THR A 52 -3.36 -0.15 3.65
N ARG A 53 -4.39 -0.52 4.42
CA ARG A 53 -5.51 0.38 4.78
C ARG A 53 -5.13 1.48 5.77
N ALA A 54 -4.05 1.32 6.54
CA ALA A 54 -3.55 2.39 7.40
C ALA A 54 -2.91 3.54 6.60
N TYR A 55 -2.35 3.21 5.43
CA TYR A 55 -1.86 4.20 4.47
C TYR A 55 -2.99 4.68 3.57
N HIS A 56 -3.57 3.77 2.81
CA HIS A 56 -4.59 4.04 1.81
C HIS A 56 -5.93 4.32 2.49
N GLY A 57 -6.30 5.58 2.65
CA GLY A 57 -7.65 5.96 3.10
C GLY A 57 -8.04 5.53 4.51
N GLU A 58 -7.16 5.74 5.49
CA GLU A 58 -7.40 5.45 6.92
C GLU A 58 -8.70 6.07 7.47
N HIS A 59 -9.08 7.26 6.99
CA HIS A 59 -10.30 7.96 7.39
C HIS A 59 -11.60 7.31 6.88
N LEU A 60 -11.50 6.41 5.89
CA LEU A 60 -12.64 5.74 5.27
C LEU A 60 -13.11 4.56 6.14
N LYS A 61 -14.43 4.46 6.34
CA LYS A 61 -15.04 3.29 6.98
C LYS A 61 -14.90 2.07 6.06
N GLU A 62 -14.59 0.91 6.64
CA GLU A 62 -14.35 -0.34 5.92
C GLU A 62 -15.52 -0.74 5.00
N LYS A 63 -16.77 -0.60 5.49
CA LYS A 63 -17.99 -0.86 4.69
C LYS A 63 -18.07 0.03 3.45
N ARG A 64 -17.64 1.29 3.54
CA ARG A 64 -17.64 2.23 2.42
C ARG A 64 -16.55 1.89 1.41
N PHE A 65 -15.35 1.58 1.88
CA PHE A 65 -14.26 1.13 1.01
C PHE A 65 -14.69 -0.09 0.19
N LYS A 66 -15.13 -1.16 0.87
CA LYS A 66 -15.50 -2.43 0.22
C LYS A 66 -16.68 -2.36 -0.75
N LYS A 67 -17.70 -1.54 -0.45
CA LYS A 67 -18.94 -1.51 -1.25
C LYS A 67 -18.92 -0.53 -2.41
N VAL A 68 -18.14 0.55 -2.29
CA VAL A 68 -18.26 1.71 -3.20
C VAL A 68 -16.94 2.04 -3.89
N LEU A 69 -15.79 1.75 -3.29
CA LEU A 69 -14.49 2.24 -3.78
C LEU A 69 -13.55 1.13 -4.25
N PHE A 70 -13.72 -0.09 -3.77
CA PHE A 70 -12.88 -1.21 -4.21
C PHE A 70 -13.34 -1.69 -5.59
N GLU A 71 -12.46 -1.56 -6.59
CA GLU A 71 -12.68 -2.05 -7.95
C GLU A 71 -11.85 -3.32 -8.18
N PRO A 72 -12.49 -4.47 -8.49
CA PRO A 72 -11.77 -5.71 -8.81
C PRO A 72 -11.04 -5.64 -10.16
N GLU A 73 -11.53 -4.84 -11.10
CA GLU A 73 -10.94 -4.71 -12.43
C GLU A 73 -9.77 -3.71 -12.39
N LEU A 74 -8.55 -4.23 -12.31
CA LEU A 74 -7.33 -3.42 -12.23
C LEU A 74 -6.90 -2.98 -13.63
N LYS A 75 -6.67 -1.68 -13.81
CA LYS A 75 -6.26 -1.09 -15.09
C LYS A 75 -4.75 -1.24 -15.32
N THR A 76 -4.37 -1.66 -16.52
CA THR A 76 -2.97 -1.77 -16.97
C THR A 76 -2.83 -1.20 -18.38
N TYR A 77 -1.60 -0.89 -18.79
CA TYR A 77 -1.28 -0.49 -20.16
C TYR A 77 -0.15 -1.36 -20.70
N SER A 78 -0.33 -1.87 -21.92
CA SER A 78 0.73 -2.52 -22.68
C SER A 78 1.57 -1.48 -23.42
N GLN A 79 2.88 -1.51 -23.25
CA GLN A 79 3.79 -0.80 -24.14
C GLN A 79 3.99 -1.68 -25.37
N LEU A 80 3.31 -1.34 -26.46
CA LEU A 80 3.52 -1.97 -27.77
C LEU A 80 4.64 -1.24 -28.49
N ASP A 81 5.88 -1.44 -28.03
CA ASP A 81 7.04 -0.87 -28.70
C ASP A 81 7.62 -1.90 -29.67
N ALA A 82 7.52 -1.63 -30.97
CA ALA A 82 8.01 -2.52 -32.02
C ALA A 82 9.53 -2.72 -31.96
N SER A 83 10.24 -1.79 -31.32
CA SER A 83 11.70 -1.82 -31.12
C SER A 83 12.16 -2.79 -30.02
N LEU A 84 11.26 -3.19 -29.10
CA LEU A 84 11.55 -4.08 -27.97
C LEU A 84 11.42 -5.57 -28.31
N LYS A 85 11.24 -5.93 -29.59
CA LYS A 85 11.32 -7.34 -30.01
C LYS A 85 12.67 -7.89 -29.54
N SER A 86 12.64 -8.92 -28.69
CA SER A 86 13.80 -9.64 -28.10
C SER A 86 14.42 -9.12 -26.80
N GLN A 87 13.89 -8.06 -26.15
CA GLN A 87 14.40 -7.61 -24.84
C GLN A 87 13.56 -8.15 -23.68
N GLU A 88 14.22 -8.57 -22.58
CA GLU A 88 13.53 -8.91 -21.34
C GLU A 88 12.90 -7.66 -20.72
N VAL A 89 11.58 -7.63 -20.67
CA VAL A 89 10.81 -6.54 -20.08
C VAL A 89 10.43 -6.89 -18.65
N ALA A 90 10.65 -5.96 -17.71
CA ALA A 90 10.26 -6.16 -16.31
C ALA A 90 8.75 -6.42 -16.17
N PRO A 91 8.32 -7.30 -15.25
CA PRO A 91 6.91 -7.59 -15.05
C PRO A 91 6.14 -6.33 -14.66
N THR A 92 4.87 -6.26 -15.08
CA THR A 92 3.98 -5.16 -14.69
C THR A 92 3.37 -5.47 -13.32
N PRO A 93 3.58 -4.63 -12.30
CA PRO A 93 3.08 -4.91 -10.95
C PRO A 93 1.59 -4.54 -10.81
N ILE A 94 0.72 -5.40 -11.34
CA ILE A 94 -0.72 -5.13 -11.49
C ILE A 94 -1.37 -4.89 -10.13
N THR A 95 -1.01 -5.69 -9.12
CA THR A 95 -1.71 -5.65 -7.82
C THR A 95 -1.46 -4.38 -7.02
N LEU A 96 -0.42 -3.61 -7.35
CA LEU A 96 -0.24 -2.26 -6.78
C LEU A 96 -1.39 -1.30 -7.13
N GLN A 97 -2.22 -1.62 -8.13
CA GLN A 97 -3.42 -0.86 -8.51
C GLN A 97 -4.61 -1.06 -7.57
N THR A 98 -4.50 -1.93 -6.55
CA THR A 98 -5.58 -2.24 -5.58
C THR A 98 -6.27 -1.00 -4.99
N TYR A 99 -5.56 0.12 -4.87
CA TYR A 99 -6.05 1.37 -4.28
C TYR A 99 -6.12 2.54 -5.27
N ALA A 100 -5.97 2.30 -6.58
CA ALA A 100 -5.93 3.34 -7.61
C ALA A 100 -7.15 4.25 -7.62
N THR A 101 -8.33 3.68 -7.34
CA THR A 101 -9.61 4.40 -7.25
C THR A 101 -9.63 5.50 -6.19
N LEU A 102 -8.76 5.40 -5.16
CA LEU A 102 -8.67 6.42 -4.12
C LEU A 102 -7.97 7.68 -4.63
N GLU A 103 -6.99 7.54 -5.54
CA GLU A 103 -6.23 8.68 -6.09
C GLU A 103 -7.12 9.62 -6.92
N LYS A 104 -8.22 9.10 -7.49
CA LYS A 104 -9.24 9.89 -8.19
C LYS A 104 -9.97 10.88 -7.29
N ARG A 105 -9.94 10.70 -5.97
CA ARG A 105 -10.65 11.57 -5.03
C ARG A 105 -9.85 12.85 -4.81
N LEU A 106 -10.53 13.99 -4.83
CA LEU A 106 -9.91 15.32 -4.66
C LEU A 106 -8.99 15.42 -3.43
N GLU A 107 -9.37 14.81 -2.31
CA GLU A 107 -8.56 14.79 -1.09
C GLU A 107 -7.23 14.04 -1.20
N PHE A 108 -7.15 13.02 -2.06
CA PHE A 108 -5.92 12.28 -2.32
C PHE A 108 -5.07 13.06 -3.33
N ALA A 109 -5.68 13.52 -4.43
CA ALA A 109 -4.99 14.33 -5.43
C ALA A 109 -4.32 15.57 -4.81
N LEU A 110 -5.02 16.30 -3.92
CA LEU A 110 -4.44 17.43 -3.16
C LEU A 110 -3.22 17.07 -2.33
N PHE A 111 -3.24 15.89 -1.70
CA PHE A 111 -2.11 15.41 -0.92
C PHE A 111 -0.95 14.98 -1.83
N ARG A 112 -1.24 14.34 -2.98
CA ARG A 112 -0.23 13.96 -3.99
C ARG A 112 0.42 15.18 -4.64
N SER A 113 -0.34 16.25 -4.86
CA SER A 113 0.18 17.54 -5.34
C SER A 113 1.00 18.31 -4.30
N MET A 114 1.18 17.77 -3.10
CA MET A 114 1.84 18.43 -1.97
C MET A 114 1.18 19.76 -1.56
N PHE A 115 -0.09 20.00 -1.90
CA PHE A 115 -0.82 21.19 -1.43
C PHE A 115 -1.31 21.07 0.01
N ALA A 116 -1.25 19.86 0.58
CA ALA A 116 -1.55 19.58 1.97
C ALA A 116 -0.52 18.62 2.59
N SER A 117 -0.25 18.76 3.89
CA SER A 117 0.72 17.92 4.61
C SER A 117 0.17 16.53 4.94
N SER A 118 -1.13 16.30 4.78
CA SER A 118 -1.79 15.01 5.01
C SER A 118 -3.13 14.97 4.30
N VAL A 119 -3.66 13.76 4.03
CA VAL A 119 -5.00 13.59 3.46
C VAL A 119 -6.09 14.19 4.38
N ARG A 120 -5.89 14.16 5.71
CA ARG A 120 -6.84 14.79 6.65
C ARG A 120 -6.82 16.32 6.56
N GLN A 121 -5.65 16.92 6.37
CA GLN A 121 -5.54 18.36 6.16
C GLN A 121 -6.14 18.76 4.80
N ALA A 122 -5.89 17.98 3.74
CA ALA A 122 -6.54 18.18 2.43
C ALA A 122 -8.07 18.20 2.57
N ARG A 123 -8.63 17.23 3.31
CA ARG A 123 -10.06 17.19 3.63
C ARG A 123 -10.55 18.45 4.33
N GLN A 124 -9.78 18.97 5.30
CA GLN A 124 -10.13 20.21 6.01
C GLN A 124 -10.11 21.41 5.06
N PHE A 125 -9.15 21.50 4.14
CA PHE A 125 -9.08 22.58 3.16
C PHE A 125 -10.28 22.57 2.22
N ILE A 126 -10.67 21.39 1.73
CA ILE A 126 -11.87 21.23 0.89
C ILE A 126 -13.13 21.63 1.66
N MET A 127 -13.35 21.08 2.86
CA MET A 127 -14.54 21.42 3.67
C MET A 127 -14.58 22.92 4.04
N GLY A 128 -13.42 23.54 4.20
CA GLY A 128 -13.28 24.98 4.44
C GLY A 128 -13.51 25.87 3.21
N GLY A 129 -13.69 25.28 2.02
CA GLY A 129 -13.94 26.04 0.79
C GLY A 129 -12.69 26.70 0.18
N TYR A 130 -11.49 26.23 0.53
CA TYR A 130 -10.22 26.78 0.02
C TYR A 130 -9.75 26.12 -1.28
N VAL A 131 -10.54 25.19 -1.83
CA VAL A 131 -10.18 24.39 -3.00
C VAL A 131 -11.18 24.64 -4.12
N LYS A 132 -10.66 24.89 -5.32
CA LYS A 132 -11.44 25.04 -6.54
C LYS A 132 -11.13 23.89 -7.51
N VAL A 133 -12.12 23.44 -8.25
CA VAL A 133 -11.98 22.53 -9.39
C VAL A 133 -12.66 23.20 -10.59
N ASN A 134 -11.92 23.41 -11.69
CA ASN A 134 -12.37 24.14 -12.88
C ASN A 134 -13.00 25.50 -12.52
N GLY A 135 -12.39 26.21 -11.56
CA GLY A 135 -12.87 27.51 -11.06
C GLY A 135 -13.98 27.44 -10.01
N VAL A 136 -14.63 26.29 -9.81
CA VAL A 136 -15.76 26.13 -8.87
C VAL A 136 -15.26 25.68 -7.50
N VAL A 137 -15.71 26.34 -6.42
CA VAL A 137 -15.35 25.96 -5.05
C VAL A 137 -16.01 24.64 -4.67
N ILE A 138 -15.20 23.64 -4.32
CA ILE A 138 -15.69 22.31 -3.92
C ILE A 138 -15.59 22.16 -2.41
N LYS A 139 -16.71 21.82 -1.75
CA LYS A 139 -16.78 21.53 -0.30
C LYS A 139 -16.90 20.05 0.03
N HIS A 140 -16.85 19.19 -0.98
CA HIS A 140 -17.00 17.74 -0.83
C HIS A 140 -15.66 17.01 -1.05
N PRO A 141 -15.01 16.48 0.01
CA PRO A 141 -13.72 15.78 -0.15
C PRO A 141 -13.78 14.50 -0.98
N SER A 142 -14.98 13.93 -1.12
CA SER A 142 -15.22 12.75 -1.94
C SER A 142 -15.42 13.03 -3.42
N PHE A 143 -15.26 14.29 -3.86
CA PHE A 143 -15.41 14.67 -5.26
C PHE A 143 -14.43 13.85 -6.13
N PRO A 144 -14.92 13.08 -7.11
CA PRO A 144 -14.08 12.33 -8.03
C PRO A 144 -13.63 13.25 -9.17
N LEU A 145 -12.31 13.36 -9.37
CA LEU A 145 -11.71 14.07 -10.49
C LEU A 145 -11.87 13.27 -11.78
N LYS A 146 -11.94 13.98 -12.91
CA LYS A 146 -11.87 13.43 -14.26
C LYS A 146 -10.56 13.86 -14.91
N SER A 147 -10.10 13.07 -15.89
CA SER A 147 -8.98 13.46 -16.75
C SER A 147 -9.22 14.84 -17.35
N GLY A 148 -8.27 15.75 -17.19
CA GLY A 148 -8.33 17.13 -17.62
C GLY A 148 -8.83 18.13 -16.57
N ASP A 149 -9.36 17.66 -15.42
CA ASP A 149 -9.80 18.58 -14.36
C ASP A 149 -8.61 19.34 -13.77
N VAL A 150 -8.76 20.66 -13.65
CA VAL A 150 -7.78 21.54 -13.02
C VAL A 150 -8.25 21.84 -11.60
N PHE A 151 -7.45 21.52 -10.60
CA PHE A 151 -7.74 21.86 -9.20
C PHE A 151 -6.68 22.78 -8.62
N SER A 152 -7.12 23.71 -7.78
CA SER A 152 -6.24 24.68 -7.14
C SER A 152 -6.61 24.92 -5.69
N VAL A 153 -5.62 25.37 -4.93
CA VAL A 153 -5.75 25.68 -3.50
C VAL A 153 -5.31 27.12 -3.28
N ASP A 154 -5.96 27.79 -2.34
CA ASP A 154 -5.48 29.04 -1.78
C ASP A 154 -3.98 28.95 -1.39
N PRO A 155 -3.10 29.75 -2.02
CA PRO A 155 -1.65 29.71 -1.76
C PRO A 155 -1.28 29.88 -0.29
N GLU A 156 -2.04 30.68 0.48
CA GLU A 156 -1.75 30.85 1.91
C GLU A 156 -1.92 29.56 2.71
N ARG A 157 -2.87 28.71 2.29
CA ARG A 157 -3.12 27.40 2.90
C ARG A 157 -2.03 26.39 2.54
N VAL A 158 -1.51 26.45 1.31
CA VAL A 158 -0.38 25.62 0.88
C VAL A 158 0.89 26.00 1.64
N LEU A 159 1.18 27.30 1.75
CA LEU A 159 2.30 27.81 2.55
C LEU A 159 2.17 27.41 4.02
N TYR A 160 0.96 27.41 4.58
CA TYR A 160 0.68 26.89 5.93
C TYR A 160 0.92 25.38 6.06
N ALA A 161 0.50 24.59 5.06
CA ALA A 161 0.66 23.15 5.08
C ALA A 161 2.13 22.71 4.95
N LEU A 162 2.84 23.29 3.98
CA LEU A 162 4.23 22.95 3.67
C LEU A 162 5.25 23.73 4.49
N GLY A 163 4.84 24.78 5.18
CA GLY A 163 5.72 25.60 6.00
C GLY A 163 6.03 24.99 7.36
N LYS A 164 7.12 25.46 7.96
CA LYS A 164 7.42 25.24 9.38
C LYS A 164 6.32 25.86 10.25
N ALA A 165 6.03 25.21 11.38
CA ALA A 165 5.03 25.70 12.31
C ALA A 165 5.44 27.05 12.92
N LYS A 166 4.51 28.00 12.93
CA LYS A 166 4.70 29.32 13.56
C LYS A 166 4.85 29.15 15.08
N PRO A 167 5.94 29.63 15.69
CA PRO A 167 6.09 29.58 17.14
C PRO A 167 5.11 30.54 17.83
N SER A 168 4.69 30.19 19.05
CA SER A 168 4.03 31.14 19.95
C SER A 168 4.98 32.27 20.28
N LEU A 169 4.45 33.44 20.63
CA LEU A 169 5.24 34.64 20.94
C LEU A 169 6.28 34.37 22.03
N GLY A 170 5.86 33.81 23.16
CA GLY A 170 6.78 33.43 24.24
C GLY A 170 7.87 32.45 23.80
N LYS A 171 7.55 31.46 22.96
CA LYS A 171 8.54 30.50 22.45
C LYS A 171 9.52 31.13 21.46
N ALA A 172 9.07 32.10 20.66
CA ALA A 172 9.94 32.87 19.78
C ALA A 172 10.94 33.68 20.61
N ILE A 173 10.46 34.43 21.61
CA ILE A 173 11.29 35.22 22.54
C ILE A 173 12.30 34.33 23.28
N ASP A 174 11.86 33.18 23.81
CA ASP A 174 12.75 32.25 24.50
C ASP A 174 13.84 31.68 23.58
N THR A 175 13.52 31.51 22.30
CA THR A 175 14.48 31.05 21.27
C THR A 175 15.47 32.17 20.93
N ASP A 176 14.99 33.40 20.75
CA ASP A 176 15.85 34.56 20.48
C ASP A 176 16.78 34.86 21.65
N ASN A 177 16.29 34.81 22.89
CA ASN A 177 17.13 34.97 24.08
C ASN A 177 18.19 33.86 24.20
N LYS A 178 17.89 32.62 23.76
CA LYS A 178 18.91 31.57 23.62
C LYS A 178 19.94 31.93 22.55
N GLN A 179 19.51 32.36 21.37
CA GLN A 179 20.41 32.77 20.28
C GLN A 179 21.30 33.96 20.68
N ILE A 180 20.75 34.97 21.36
CA ILE A 180 21.48 36.13 21.88
C ILE A 180 22.54 35.68 22.91
N ARG A 181 22.20 34.75 23.81
CA ARG A 181 23.18 34.19 24.75
C ARG A 181 24.33 33.48 24.03
N TYR A 182 24.04 32.66 23.02
CA TYR A 182 25.08 32.01 22.22
C TYR A 182 25.92 33.03 21.44
N TRP A 183 25.29 34.07 20.87
CA TRP A 183 26.00 35.16 20.20
C TRP A 183 26.93 35.89 21.16
N ASN A 184 26.45 36.32 22.33
CA ASN A 184 27.27 37.01 23.32
C ASN A 184 28.41 36.13 23.84
N HIS A 185 28.18 34.82 23.98
CA HIS A 185 29.25 33.87 24.30
C HIS A 185 30.30 33.80 23.17
N TYR A 186 29.84 33.75 21.91
CA TYR A 186 30.72 33.79 20.74
C TYR A 186 31.53 35.10 20.68
N VAL A 187 30.92 36.26 20.91
CA VAL A 187 31.62 37.56 20.96
C VAL A 187 32.66 37.58 22.08
N LYS A 188 32.32 37.05 23.27
CA LYS A 188 33.27 36.93 24.39
C LYS A 188 34.47 36.04 24.03
N MET A 189 34.23 34.92 23.34
CA MET A 189 35.31 34.04 22.86
C MET A 189 36.16 34.71 21.78
N ALA A 190 35.53 35.39 20.82
CA ALA A 190 36.22 36.09 19.73
C ALA A 190 37.10 37.23 20.27
N ARG A 191 36.62 38.01 21.26
CA ARG A 191 37.42 39.06 21.90
C ARG A 191 38.56 38.52 22.76
N LYS A 192 38.38 37.36 23.40
CA LYS A 192 39.42 36.73 24.23
C LYS A 192 40.54 36.14 23.37
N ASN A 193 40.20 35.39 22.32
CA ASN A 193 41.13 34.69 21.44
C ASN A 193 40.66 34.78 19.98
N PRO A 194 40.91 35.88 19.26
CA PRO A 194 40.33 36.09 17.94
C PRO A 194 40.83 35.10 16.89
N GLN A 195 42.11 34.71 16.96
CA GLN A 195 42.75 33.77 16.04
C GLN A 195 42.13 32.37 16.09
N LYS A 196 41.94 31.83 17.30
CA LYS A 196 41.32 30.51 17.49
C LYS A 196 39.90 30.45 16.92
N VAL A 197 39.12 31.53 17.12
CA VAL A 197 37.75 31.60 16.58
C VAL A 197 37.74 31.75 15.07
N TRP A 198 38.73 32.45 14.50
CA TRP A 198 38.92 32.56 13.06
C TRP A 198 39.21 31.20 12.41
N GLU A 199 40.15 30.44 12.96
CA GLU A 199 40.48 29.09 12.52
C GLU A 199 39.27 28.15 12.61
N MET A 200 38.51 28.23 13.72
CA MET A 200 37.25 27.49 13.86
C MET A 200 36.22 27.82 12.78
N GLN A 201 36.20 29.05 12.25
CA GLN A 201 35.30 29.41 11.14
C GLN A 201 35.76 28.83 9.81
N GLN A 202 37.07 28.82 9.54
CA GLN A 202 37.62 28.23 8.32
C GLN A 202 37.43 26.71 8.30
N ASN A 203 37.58 26.06 9.46
CA ASN A 203 37.44 24.61 9.60
C ASN A 203 35.98 24.13 9.72
N LYS A 204 34.99 25.00 9.48
CA LYS A 204 33.59 24.55 9.45
C LYS A 204 33.38 23.66 8.24
N PRO A 205 32.81 22.45 8.41
CA PRO A 205 32.46 21.62 7.26
C PRO A 205 31.48 22.38 6.37
N GLU A 206 31.61 22.17 5.06
CA GLU A 206 30.67 22.75 4.11
C GLU A 206 29.24 22.36 4.46
N SER A 207 28.33 23.33 4.34
CA SER A 207 26.93 23.05 4.61
C SER A 207 26.37 22.13 3.53
N LEU A 208 25.56 21.15 3.94
CA LEU A 208 24.81 20.30 3.01
C LEU A 208 23.71 21.07 2.24
N ASN A 209 23.56 22.37 2.49
CA ASN A 209 22.58 23.22 1.82
C ASN A 209 23.20 23.81 0.53
N SER A 210 22.85 23.24 -0.63
CA SER A 210 23.38 23.64 -1.94
C SER A 210 23.13 25.12 -2.30
N ILE A 211 22.04 25.72 -1.80
CA ILE A 211 21.73 27.14 -2.03
C ILE A 211 22.70 28.04 -1.24
N ALA A 212 23.01 27.66 0.00
CA ALA A 212 24.00 28.37 0.80
C ALA A 212 25.40 28.30 0.15
N ASN A 213 25.68 27.24 -0.60
CA ASN A 213 26.94 27.09 -1.32
C ASN A 213 27.07 28.04 -2.52
N PHE A 214 25.98 28.45 -3.18
CA PHE A 214 26.01 29.48 -4.23
C PHE A 214 26.34 30.86 -3.67
N GLU A 215 25.67 31.27 -2.59
CA GLU A 215 25.99 32.54 -1.91
C GLU A 215 27.39 32.52 -1.30
N ALA A 216 27.83 31.36 -0.77
CA ALA A 216 29.19 31.19 -0.27
C ALA A 216 30.23 31.32 -1.39
N ARG A 217 29.97 30.75 -2.58
CA ARG A 217 30.82 30.91 -3.78
C ARG A 217 30.92 32.38 -4.22
N LYS A 218 29.80 33.11 -4.24
CA LYS A 218 29.81 34.55 -4.54
C LYS A 218 30.63 35.34 -3.52
N ARG A 219 30.45 35.04 -2.21
CA ARG A 219 31.26 35.65 -1.14
C ARG A 219 32.74 35.27 -1.22
N LEU A 220 33.08 34.06 -1.68
CA LEU A 220 34.46 33.63 -1.90
C LEU A 220 35.09 34.44 -3.04
N GLN A 221 34.35 34.68 -4.11
CA GLN A 221 34.79 35.52 -5.23
C GLN A 221 35.02 36.98 -4.80
N ASP A 222 34.09 37.57 -4.03
CA ASP A 222 34.25 38.92 -3.47
C ASP A 222 35.45 38.99 -2.49
N LYS A 223 35.70 37.91 -1.74
CA LYS A 223 36.85 37.80 -0.83
C LYS A 223 38.18 37.69 -1.57
N GLN A 224 38.23 36.99 -2.70
CA GLN A 224 39.42 36.91 -3.55
C GLN A 224 39.80 38.30 -4.08
N GLN A 225 38.81 39.07 -4.56
CA GLN A 225 39.05 40.46 -5.01
C GLN A 225 39.57 41.37 -3.89
N ASN A 226 39.03 41.24 -2.67
CA ASN A 226 39.55 41.96 -1.51
C ASN A 226 40.97 41.49 -1.11
N GLY A 227 41.26 40.20 -1.25
CA GLY A 227 42.58 39.62 -1.03
C GLY A 227 43.63 40.19 -1.96
N GLU A 228 43.34 40.27 -3.26
CA GLU A 228 44.21 40.91 -4.25
C GLU A 228 44.43 42.39 -3.93
N SER A 229 43.41 43.10 -3.46
CA SER A 229 43.54 44.51 -3.04
C SER A 229 44.45 44.66 -1.82
N LEU A 230 44.36 43.74 -0.84
CA LEU A 230 45.21 43.72 0.35
C LEU A 230 46.67 43.35 0.00
N MET A 231 46.86 42.38 -0.92
CA MET A 231 48.17 42.01 -1.44
C MET A 231 48.85 43.22 -2.08
N LYS A 232 48.14 43.92 -2.98
CA LYS A 232 48.63 45.15 -3.63
C LYS A 232 48.94 46.24 -2.60
N ALA A 233 48.11 46.41 -1.57
CA ALA A 233 48.37 47.38 -0.51
C ALA A 233 49.61 47.02 0.33
N GLN A 234 49.89 45.73 0.58
CA GLN A 234 51.11 45.29 1.25
C GLN A 234 52.35 45.46 0.35
N GLN A 235 52.25 45.10 -0.94
CA GLN A 235 53.31 45.33 -1.92
C GLN A 235 53.65 46.83 -2.04
N GLN A 236 52.64 47.72 -2.00
CA GLN A 236 52.86 49.18 -2.02
C GLN A 236 53.58 49.71 -0.77
N LYS A 237 53.43 49.07 0.40
CA LYS A 237 54.19 49.42 1.60
C LYS A 237 55.66 49.02 1.48
N VAL A 238 55.94 47.92 0.78
CA VAL A 238 57.30 47.45 0.48
C VAL A 238 57.85 48.23 -0.70
N SER A 239 58.54 49.33 -0.39
CA SER A 239 59.27 50.14 -1.36
C SER A 239 60.77 50.02 -1.15
N ARG A 240 61.57 50.33 -2.18
CA ARG A 240 63.04 50.48 -2.06
C ARG A 240 63.49 51.31 -0.86
N LYS A 241 62.73 52.36 -0.51
CA LYS A 241 62.98 53.22 0.66
C LYS A 241 62.78 52.45 1.98
N SER A 242 61.68 51.72 2.08
CA SER A 242 61.37 50.89 3.25
C SER A 242 62.41 49.79 3.44
N ILE A 243 62.81 49.11 2.36
CA ILE A 243 63.81 48.04 2.40
C ILE A 243 65.17 48.58 2.83
N LEU A 244 65.61 49.71 2.24
CA LEU A 244 66.87 50.34 2.61
C LEU A 244 66.88 50.80 4.08
N GLY A 245 65.79 51.41 4.54
CA GLY A 245 65.64 51.80 5.95
C GLY A 245 65.67 50.60 6.91
N ASP A 246 65.07 49.48 6.52
CA ASP A 246 65.09 48.24 7.31
C ASP A 246 66.48 47.58 7.34
N ILE A 247 67.21 47.57 6.21
CA ILE A 247 68.57 47.05 6.12
C ILE A 247 69.52 47.86 7.02
N ILE A 248 69.43 49.18 6.99
CA ILE A 248 70.26 50.05 7.84
C ILE A 248 69.97 49.82 9.32
N LYS A 249 68.69 49.72 9.71
CA LYS A 249 68.30 49.44 11.10
C LYS A 249 68.81 48.09 11.61
N LEU A 250 68.66 47.03 10.81
CA LEU A 250 69.10 45.69 11.18
C LEU A 250 70.63 45.58 11.20
N GLY A 251 71.32 46.19 10.24
CA GLY A 251 72.78 46.22 10.19
C GLY A 251 73.41 47.03 11.33
N ASN A 252 72.85 48.20 11.67
CA ASN A 252 73.31 49.02 12.79
C ASN A 252 73.12 48.33 14.14
N ALA A 253 72.07 47.52 14.30
CA ALA A 253 71.77 46.80 15.53
C ALA A 253 72.71 45.61 15.81
N ALA A 254 73.39 45.08 14.79
CA ALA A 254 74.18 43.85 14.87
C ALA A 254 75.70 44.08 14.93
N SER A 255 76.13 45.28 15.33
CA SER A 255 77.45 45.91 15.15
C SER A 255 78.74 45.13 15.49
N THR A 256 78.67 43.88 15.97
CA THR A 256 79.84 43.04 16.30
C THR A 256 79.96 41.71 15.52
N ASN A 257 78.91 41.23 14.82
CA ASN A 257 78.97 40.03 13.95
C ASN A 257 78.04 40.20 12.74
N LEU A 258 78.51 40.89 11.71
CA LEU A 258 77.75 41.09 10.46
C LEU A 258 77.92 39.89 9.53
N GLY A 259 76.82 39.18 9.28
CA GLY A 259 76.76 38.08 8.32
C GLY A 259 75.42 38.06 7.60
N ALA A 260 75.25 37.15 6.62
CA ALA A 260 73.98 37.01 5.92
C ALA A 260 72.81 36.67 6.88
N ASP A 261 73.11 36.03 8.01
CA ASP A 261 72.12 35.65 9.03
C ASP A 261 71.55 36.84 9.80
N THR A 262 72.22 38.00 9.79
CA THR A 262 71.72 39.25 10.37
C THR A 262 70.41 39.72 9.71
N PHE A 263 70.20 39.36 8.44
CA PHE A 263 69.03 39.76 7.65
C PHE A 263 67.97 38.66 7.55
N GLU A 264 67.75 37.91 8.64
CA GLU A 264 66.85 36.75 8.68
C GLU A 264 65.44 37.02 8.13
N LYS A 265 64.94 38.26 8.32
CA LYS A 265 63.67 38.78 7.80
C LYS A 265 63.47 38.58 6.29
N TYR A 266 64.54 38.55 5.50
CA TYR A 266 64.48 38.47 4.03
C TYR A 266 64.50 37.04 3.48
N GLY A 267 64.33 36.02 4.34
CA GLY A 267 64.00 34.63 3.95
C GLY A 267 65.10 33.91 3.16
N ASP A 268 65.16 34.15 1.86
CA ASP A 268 66.07 33.46 0.93
C ASP A 268 67.54 33.78 1.21
N LYS A 269 68.40 32.76 1.19
CA LYS A 269 69.85 32.89 1.38
C LYS A 269 70.49 33.90 0.40
N LEU A 270 69.95 33.97 -0.83
CA LEU A 270 70.38 34.92 -1.85
C LEU A 270 69.96 36.37 -1.52
N ALA A 271 68.74 36.58 -1.02
CA ALA A 271 68.25 37.89 -0.61
C ALA A 271 69.02 38.41 0.61
N LYS A 272 69.29 37.53 1.59
CA LYS A 272 70.14 37.81 2.75
C LYS A 272 71.55 38.30 2.35
N SER A 273 72.17 37.63 1.39
CA SER A 273 73.48 38.01 0.85
C SER A 273 73.45 39.37 0.14
N LYS A 274 72.39 39.67 -0.61
CA LYS A 274 72.20 40.99 -1.26
C LYS A 274 71.98 42.11 -0.25
N CYS A 275 71.26 41.88 0.84
CA CYS A 275 71.11 42.86 1.93
C CYS A 275 72.45 43.19 2.58
N LEU A 276 73.29 42.18 2.79
CA LEU A 276 74.65 42.36 3.30
C LEU A 276 75.51 43.20 2.33
N GLN A 277 75.48 42.88 1.03
CA GLN A 277 76.19 43.65 0.00
C GLN A 277 75.75 45.13 -0.05
N VAL A 278 74.45 45.40 0.11
CA VAL A 278 73.92 46.77 0.17
C VAL A 278 74.44 47.50 1.40
N TYR A 279 74.46 46.86 2.57
CA TYR A 279 74.96 47.47 3.81
C TYR A 279 76.48 47.71 3.78
N GLU A 280 77.26 46.74 3.29
CA GLU A 280 78.72 46.86 3.11
C GLU A 280 79.09 47.94 2.09
N SER A 281 78.31 48.09 1.02
CA SER A 281 78.48 49.15 0.01
C SER A 281 78.20 50.55 0.60
N LEU A 282 77.33 50.66 1.60
CA LEU A 282 77.05 51.93 2.31
C LEU A 282 78.11 52.23 3.38
N ALA A 283 78.61 51.19 4.06
CA ALA A 283 79.65 51.29 5.07
C ALA A 283 81.01 51.68 4.48
N SER A 284 81.38 51.14 3.32
CA SER A 284 82.63 51.48 2.62
C SER A 284 82.71 52.94 2.18
N GLN A 285 81.56 53.59 1.95
CA GLN A 285 81.45 55.00 1.56
C GLN A 285 81.28 55.97 2.72
N LYS A 286 81.22 55.50 3.98
CA LYS A 286 80.89 56.31 5.17
C LYS A 286 79.66 57.21 4.95
N SER A 287 78.61 56.65 4.34
CA SER A 287 77.39 57.40 4.00
C SER A 287 76.74 58.02 5.25
N SER A 288 76.28 59.27 5.14
CA SER A 288 75.51 59.96 6.19
C SER A 288 74.18 59.27 6.54
N LEU A 289 73.74 58.32 5.70
CA LEU A 289 72.56 57.50 5.96
C LEU A 289 72.72 56.47 7.07
N LEU A 290 73.96 56.11 7.44
CA LEU A 290 74.19 55.17 8.54
C LEU A 290 73.91 55.81 9.91
N THR A 291 74.03 57.15 10.01
CA THR A 291 73.76 57.92 11.23
C THR A 291 72.37 58.56 11.23
N ASP A 292 71.88 59.10 10.10
CA ASP A 292 70.50 59.60 9.95
C ASP A 292 69.73 58.80 8.88
N HIS A 293 68.85 57.92 9.35
CA HIS A 293 67.98 57.08 8.52
C HIS A 293 66.50 57.50 8.63
N SER A 294 66.25 58.78 8.90
CA SER A 294 64.91 59.37 8.88
C SER A 294 64.29 59.34 7.47
N SER A 295 62.94 59.42 7.38
CA SER A 295 62.24 59.37 6.09
C SER A 295 62.69 60.48 5.13
N LYS A 296 63.03 61.66 5.65
CA LYS A 296 63.55 62.79 4.87
C LYS A 296 64.96 62.54 4.30
N ALA A 297 65.83 61.88 5.06
CA ALA A 297 67.18 61.53 4.60
C ALA A 297 67.14 60.48 3.47
N LEU A 298 66.27 59.46 3.60
CA LEU A 298 66.04 58.47 2.55
C LEU A 298 65.43 59.10 1.28
N ASP A 299 64.51 60.05 1.42
CA ASP A 299 63.93 60.77 0.27
C ASP A 299 64.98 61.58 -0.49
N THR A 300 65.89 62.21 0.23
CA THR A 300 67.01 62.99 -0.34
C THR A 300 68.00 62.07 -1.05
N TYR A 301 68.26 60.87 -0.51
CA TYR A 301 69.13 59.87 -1.16
C TYR A 301 68.56 59.30 -2.46
N PHE A 302 67.25 59.21 -2.62
CA PHE A 302 66.65 58.78 -3.89
C PHE A 302 66.28 59.93 -4.83
N SER A 303 66.49 61.20 -4.43
CA SER A 303 66.24 62.36 -5.28
C SER A 303 67.22 62.41 -6.45
N LYS A 304 66.74 62.93 -7.60
CA LYS A 304 67.56 63.18 -8.80
C LYS A 304 68.32 64.51 -8.72
N ASP A 305 67.92 65.39 -7.80
CA ASP A 305 68.37 66.79 -7.74
C ASP A 305 69.60 67.00 -6.84
N THR A 306 70.09 65.94 -6.20
CA THR A 306 71.35 65.97 -5.43
C THR A 306 72.56 65.83 -6.36
N GLU A 307 73.49 66.79 -6.28
CA GLU A 307 74.80 66.72 -6.94
C GLU A 307 75.62 65.55 -6.39
N ARG A 308 76.17 64.72 -7.29
CA ARG A 308 76.90 63.48 -6.95
C ARG A 308 78.12 63.29 -7.84
N THR A 309 79.20 62.78 -7.27
CA THR A 309 80.41 62.41 -8.01
C THR A 309 80.16 61.22 -8.96
N PRO A 310 81.00 60.99 -9.99
CA PRO A 310 80.83 59.85 -10.90
C PRO A 310 80.83 58.49 -10.18
N GLU A 311 81.64 58.33 -9.14
CA GLU A 311 81.73 57.12 -8.30
C GLU A 311 80.50 56.92 -7.40
N GLU A 312 79.91 58.00 -6.89
CA GLU A 312 78.64 57.94 -6.16
C GLU A 312 77.48 57.58 -7.09
N LYS A 313 77.50 58.05 -8.34
CA LYS A 313 76.48 57.73 -9.35
C LYS A 313 76.53 56.26 -9.77
N THR A 314 77.70 55.65 -9.93
CA THR A 314 77.84 54.23 -10.28
C THR A 314 77.41 53.33 -9.11
N ASN A 315 77.83 53.64 -7.89
CA ASN A 315 77.45 52.90 -6.70
C ASN A 315 75.97 53.03 -6.36
N LEU A 316 75.37 54.21 -6.53
CA LEU A 316 73.93 54.37 -6.38
C LEU A 316 73.16 53.57 -7.42
N ARG A 317 73.65 53.45 -8.67
CA ARG A 317 73.06 52.56 -9.67
C ARG A 317 73.16 51.09 -9.24
N HIS A 318 74.31 50.69 -8.68
CA HIS A 318 74.52 49.33 -8.17
C HIS A 318 73.59 48.99 -6.99
N ILE A 319 73.56 49.84 -5.95
CA ILE A 319 72.68 49.69 -4.78
C ILE A 319 71.21 49.73 -5.19
N ASN A 320 70.81 50.63 -6.08
CA ASN A 320 69.43 50.72 -6.56
C ASN A 320 69.03 49.49 -7.40
N ASN A 321 69.96 48.87 -8.13
CA ASN A 321 69.70 47.60 -8.83
C ASN A 321 69.52 46.46 -7.83
N LEU A 322 70.38 46.34 -6.81
CA LEU A 322 70.23 45.35 -5.74
C LEU A 322 68.91 45.54 -4.95
N LEU A 323 68.57 46.78 -4.61
CA LEU A 323 67.30 47.11 -3.95
C LEU A 323 66.07 46.83 -4.82
N ARG A 324 66.15 47.00 -6.14
CA ARG A 324 65.08 46.61 -7.08
C ARG A 324 64.88 45.10 -7.14
N GLU A 325 65.97 44.34 -7.11
CA GLU A 325 65.90 42.87 -7.07
C GLU A 325 65.32 42.38 -5.74
N LEU A 326 65.71 43.00 -4.63
CA LEU A 326 65.14 42.73 -3.31
C LEU A 326 63.65 43.11 -3.23
N GLU A 327 63.26 44.26 -3.79
CA GLU A 327 61.85 44.70 -3.87
C GLU A 327 61.00 43.69 -4.65
N LYS A 328 61.48 43.22 -5.82
CA LYS A 328 60.81 42.18 -6.59
C LYS A 328 60.72 40.85 -5.84
N SER A 329 61.80 40.45 -5.15
CA SER A 329 61.84 39.22 -4.36
C SER A 329 60.83 39.27 -3.21
N GLU A 330 60.71 40.40 -2.52
CA GLU A 330 59.74 40.59 -1.44
C GLU A 330 58.30 40.68 -1.95
N TRP A 331 58.07 41.31 -3.10
CA TRP A 331 56.74 41.32 -3.73
C TRP A 331 56.29 39.93 -4.15
N GLU A 332 57.21 39.11 -4.66
CA GLU A 332 56.93 37.71 -5.02
C GLU A 332 56.75 36.85 -3.77
N ARG A 333 57.50 37.11 -2.68
CA ARG A 333 57.26 36.46 -1.38
C ARG A 333 55.87 36.78 -0.85
N ILE A 334 55.47 38.06 -0.88
CA ILE A 334 54.11 38.48 -0.51
C ILE A 334 53.08 37.80 -1.42
N ARG A 335 53.32 37.72 -2.72
CA ARG A 335 52.41 37.02 -3.63
C ARG A 335 52.28 35.53 -3.31
N LEU A 336 53.41 34.84 -3.08
CA LEU A 336 53.44 33.42 -2.73
C LEU A 336 52.80 33.15 -1.37
N GLU A 337 52.95 34.05 -0.39
CA GLU A 337 52.21 33.99 0.87
C GLU A 337 50.70 34.07 0.64
N PHE A 338 50.25 34.92 -0.29
CA PHE A 338 48.83 35.07 -0.64
C PHE A 338 48.30 33.90 -1.49
N GLU A 339 49.13 33.29 -2.35
CA GLU A 339 48.76 32.09 -3.13
C GLU A 339 48.72 30.82 -2.24
N ASN A 340 49.66 30.66 -1.32
CA ASN A 340 49.75 29.50 -0.42
C ASN A 340 48.67 29.47 0.68
N LEU A 341 48.03 30.60 0.99
CA LEU A 341 46.85 30.65 1.86
C LEU A 341 45.61 29.92 1.26
N GLY A 342 45.70 29.47 0.01
CA GLY A 342 44.69 28.69 -0.68
C GLY A 342 43.55 29.55 -1.21
N ALA A 343 42.98 29.13 -2.34
CA ALA A 343 41.82 29.76 -2.96
C ALA A 343 40.54 29.57 -2.11
N GLY A 344 40.46 30.21 -0.94
CA GLY A 344 39.27 30.21 -0.10
C GLY A 344 39.45 30.62 1.36
N ALA A 345 40.67 30.66 1.91
CA ALA A 345 40.87 31.10 3.29
C ALA A 345 40.79 32.63 3.36
N ALA A 346 39.86 33.16 4.14
CA ALA A 346 39.86 34.59 4.39
C ALA A 346 41.09 34.97 5.25
N PHE A 347 41.67 36.14 4.99
CA PHE A 347 42.78 36.69 5.79
C PHE A 347 42.34 37.02 7.21
N TYR A 348 43.11 36.55 8.19
CA TYR A 348 42.86 36.87 9.59
C TYR A 348 43.10 38.36 9.84
N ASP A 349 42.02 39.11 10.01
CA ASP A 349 42.03 40.51 10.44
C ASP A 349 41.84 40.57 11.97
N PRO A 350 42.86 40.91 12.77
CA PRO A 350 42.74 41.00 14.22
C PRO A 350 41.64 41.97 14.68
N SER A 351 41.33 42.99 13.87
CA SER A 351 40.29 43.99 14.19
C SER A 351 38.86 43.47 14.02
N TYR A 352 38.65 42.26 13.47
CA TYR A 352 37.29 41.74 13.27
C TYR A 352 36.57 41.51 14.60
N ALA A 353 37.27 41.04 15.63
CA ALA A 353 36.67 40.74 16.93
C ALA A 353 36.23 42.00 17.69
N GLU A 354 36.87 43.14 17.43
CA GLU A 354 36.52 44.43 18.00
C GLU A 354 35.23 44.99 17.38
N LYS A 355 34.99 44.72 16.09
CA LYS A 355 33.76 45.11 15.37
C LYS A 355 32.51 44.36 15.86
N LEU A 356 32.66 43.28 16.63
CA LEU A 356 31.54 42.49 17.15
C LEU A 356 30.91 43.12 18.39
N ASN A 357 29.60 43.36 18.34
CA ASN A 357 28.84 43.97 19.43
C ASN A 357 28.05 42.94 20.25
N PHE A 358 27.99 43.17 21.58
CA PHE A 358 27.08 42.45 22.47
C PHE A 358 25.65 42.91 22.23
N ILE A 359 24.71 41.97 22.33
CA ILE A 359 23.28 42.23 22.15
C ILE A 359 22.58 42.05 23.49
N LYS A 360 21.74 43.02 23.88
CA LYS A 360 20.94 42.95 25.12
C LYS A 360 19.87 41.86 24.96
N SER A 361 19.65 41.10 26.03
CA SER A 361 18.55 40.12 26.09
C SER A 361 17.19 40.84 25.97
N LEU A 362 16.24 40.20 25.32
CA LEU A 362 14.87 40.69 25.19
C LEU A 362 14.13 40.53 26.52
N ASN A 363 13.38 41.55 26.93
CA ASN A 363 12.48 41.49 28.08
C ASN A 363 11.20 40.74 27.70
N LYS A 364 10.90 39.63 28.38
CA LYS A 364 9.77 38.78 28.04
C LYS A 364 8.43 39.41 28.43
N GLU A 365 8.37 40.13 29.54
CA GLU A 365 7.13 40.70 30.06
C GLU A 365 6.63 41.84 29.14
N GLU A 366 7.52 42.79 28.83
CA GLU A 366 7.23 43.92 27.95
C GLU A 366 6.81 43.50 26.52
N LEU A 367 7.43 42.44 25.98
CA LEU A 367 7.15 41.97 24.63
C LEU A 367 5.90 41.10 24.53
N MET A 368 5.40 40.57 25.65
CA MET A 368 4.12 39.87 25.68
C MET A 368 2.94 40.86 25.62
N GLU A 369 3.14 42.09 26.07
CA GLU A 369 2.16 43.19 25.96
C GLU A 369 2.15 43.80 24.56
N ASP A 370 3.33 44.02 23.96
CA ASP A 370 3.45 44.61 22.63
C ASP A 370 4.57 43.95 21.80
N GLU A 371 4.17 43.14 20.81
CA GLU A 371 5.09 42.46 19.88
C GLU A 371 5.88 43.45 19.01
N THR A 372 5.36 44.66 18.75
CA THR A 372 5.99 45.64 17.86
C THR A 372 7.26 46.27 18.46
N LYS A 373 7.41 46.21 19.77
CA LYS A 373 8.60 46.68 20.50
C LYS A 373 9.81 45.74 20.34
N ALA A 374 9.63 44.55 19.78
CA ALA A 374 10.70 43.56 19.63
C ALA A 374 11.75 44.00 18.59
N LYS A 375 12.89 44.50 19.05
CA LYS A 375 14.06 44.81 18.21
C LYS A 375 15.12 43.73 18.35
N VAL A 376 15.24 42.85 17.35
CA VAL A 376 16.28 41.82 17.27
C VAL A 376 17.37 42.28 16.30
N THR A 377 18.62 42.35 16.76
CA THR A 377 19.77 42.81 15.95
C THR A 377 20.81 41.71 15.76
N LEU A 378 20.37 40.48 15.50
CA LEU A 378 21.28 39.36 15.21
C LEU A 378 21.77 39.43 13.75
N PRO A 379 23.01 38.98 13.43
CA PRO A 379 23.54 39.06 12.07
C PRO A 379 22.69 38.35 11.00
N TRP A 380 22.02 37.27 11.38
CA TRP A 380 21.16 36.46 10.49
C TRP A 380 19.66 36.75 10.65
N GLN A 381 19.25 37.62 11.60
CA GLN A 381 17.85 37.80 11.93
C GLN A 381 17.57 39.21 12.49
N LYS A 382 16.67 39.95 11.83
CA LYS A 382 16.25 41.32 12.20
C LYS A 382 14.88 41.42 12.86
N HIS A 383 14.15 40.31 12.93
CA HIS A 383 12.78 40.21 13.45
C HIS A 383 12.72 39.09 14.50
N LEU A 384 11.59 38.87 15.17
CA LEU A 384 11.44 37.72 16.06
C LEU A 384 11.54 36.39 15.29
N PHE A 385 12.04 35.35 15.95
CA PHE A 385 12.23 34.04 15.34
C PHE A 385 10.92 33.47 14.80
N GLY A 386 10.83 33.32 13.48
CA GLY A 386 9.67 32.76 12.80
C GLY A 386 8.44 33.67 12.73
N ARG A 387 8.59 34.96 13.03
CA ARG A 387 7.52 35.96 13.11
C ARG A 387 7.92 37.27 12.43
N LYS A 388 8.50 37.21 11.23
CA LYS A 388 8.75 38.41 10.40
C LYS A 388 7.44 39.15 10.07
N ASP A 389 6.42 38.39 9.75
CA ASP A 389 5.05 38.86 9.55
C ASP A 389 4.14 38.08 10.50
N ALA A 390 3.62 38.78 11.51
CA ALA A 390 2.79 38.21 12.55
C ALA A 390 1.34 37.96 12.08
N SER A 391 0.89 38.55 10.96
CA SER A 391 -0.45 38.32 10.42
C SER A 391 -0.59 36.94 9.79
N LYS A 392 0.52 36.40 9.24
CA LYS A 392 0.51 35.10 8.55
C LYS A 392 0.44 33.92 9.53
N PRO A 393 -0.21 32.80 9.15
CA PRO A 393 -0.39 31.65 10.03
C PRO A 393 0.82 30.69 10.11
N TYR A 394 1.83 30.90 9.26
CA TYR A 394 3.03 30.05 9.15
C TYR A 394 4.30 30.78 9.59
N PHE A 395 5.41 30.03 9.69
CA PHE A 395 6.71 30.58 10.02
C PHE A 395 7.18 31.57 8.93
N THR A 396 7.58 32.77 9.32
CA THR A 396 8.03 33.83 8.39
C THR A 396 9.48 34.29 8.72
N PRO A 397 10.39 34.39 7.72
CA PRO A 397 10.24 34.07 6.30
C PRO A 397 9.93 32.60 6.05
N TRP A 398 9.20 32.29 4.99
CA TRP A 398 8.71 30.93 4.74
C TRP A 398 9.88 29.95 4.66
N THR A 399 9.78 28.87 5.44
CA THR A 399 10.75 27.79 5.43
C THR A 399 10.01 26.47 5.31
N PRO A 400 10.51 25.50 4.51
CA PRO A 400 9.88 24.21 4.37
C PRO A 400 9.72 23.49 5.72
N ARG A 401 8.68 22.69 5.81
CA ARG A 401 8.41 21.78 6.92
C ARG A 401 9.61 20.87 7.15
N ALA A 402 9.90 20.59 8.42
CA ALA A 402 10.91 19.63 8.79
C ALA A 402 10.63 18.26 8.13
N PHE A 403 11.64 17.67 7.51
CA PHE A 403 11.58 16.37 6.83
C PHE A 403 10.66 16.30 5.59
N LEU A 404 10.30 17.44 4.98
CA LEU A 404 9.51 17.45 3.74
C LEU A 404 10.17 16.62 2.62
N GLY A 405 11.49 16.69 2.49
CA GLY A 405 12.24 15.97 1.45
C GLY A 405 12.06 14.45 1.47
N ALA A 406 11.79 13.85 2.64
CA ALA A 406 11.56 12.40 2.75
C ALA A 406 10.20 11.95 2.18
N PHE A 407 9.27 12.88 1.95
CA PHE A 407 7.93 12.62 1.44
C PHE A 407 7.66 13.27 0.08
N ALA A 408 8.63 14.01 -0.46
CA ALA A 408 8.51 14.75 -1.70
C ALA A 408 8.61 13.80 -2.91
N ILE A 409 7.53 13.07 -3.17
CA ILE A 409 7.39 12.14 -4.30
C ILE A 409 6.39 12.74 -5.29
N LEU A 410 6.85 13.11 -6.48
CA LEU A 410 6.00 13.68 -7.51
C LEU A 410 5.18 12.58 -8.21
N PRO A 411 3.84 12.73 -8.31
CA PRO A 411 2.98 11.78 -9.00
C PRO A 411 3.04 11.93 -10.53
N SER A 412 3.09 10.82 -11.27
CA SER A 412 3.10 10.84 -12.75
C SER A 412 1.74 11.11 -13.40
N HIS A 413 0.66 11.04 -12.62
CA HIS A 413 -0.71 11.18 -13.11
C HIS A 413 -1.29 12.59 -12.86
N ILE A 414 -0.52 13.49 -12.26
CA ILE A 414 -0.90 14.87 -11.96
C ILE A 414 0.24 15.81 -12.35
N GLU A 415 -0.05 16.82 -13.15
CA GLU A 415 0.89 17.91 -13.45
C GLU A 415 0.72 19.04 -12.44
N ILE A 416 1.81 19.59 -11.88
CA ILE A 416 1.74 20.50 -10.73
C ILE A 416 2.52 21.79 -11.01
N SER A 417 1.87 22.93 -10.81
CA SER A 417 2.50 24.25 -10.75
C SER A 417 2.48 24.78 -9.31
N PHE A 418 3.64 24.80 -8.65
CA PHE A 418 3.75 25.28 -7.26
C PHE A 418 3.61 26.80 -7.14
N ASP A 419 4.04 27.56 -8.16
CA ASP A 419 3.99 29.04 -8.16
C ASP A 419 2.55 29.55 -8.03
N THR A 420 1.62 28.89 -8.72
CA THR A 420 0.20 29.25 -8.72
C THR A 420 -0.65 28.37 -7.81
N CYS A 421 -0.08 27.31 -7.23
CA CYS A 421 -0.81 26.28 -6.48
C CYS A 421 -1.95 25.63 -7.30
N HIS A 422 -1.73 25.44 -8.60
CA HIS A 422 -2.63 24.73 -9.52
C HIS A 422 -2.06 23.36 -9.87
N ALA A 423 -2.95 22.40 -10.11
CA ALA A 423 -2.58 21.08 -10.61
C ALA A 423 -3.63 20.55 -11.59
N VAL A 424 -3.20 19.80 -12.59
CA VAL A 424 -4.05 19.18 -13.60
C VAL A 424 -4.07 17.68 -13.38
N TYR A 425 -5.26 17.11 -13.18
CA TYR A 425 -5.43 15.67 -13.11
C TYR A 425 -5.40 15.08 -14.51
N LEU A 426 -4.24 14.59 -14.95
CA LEU A 426 -4.05 14.14 -16.33
C LEU A 426 -4.84 12.86 -16.62
N ARG A 427 -4.74 11.87 -15.73
CA ARG A 427 -5.33 10.53 -15.91
C ARG A 427 -5.47 9.76 -14.61
N ASP A 428 -6.24 8.69 -14.64
CA ASP A 428 -6.23 7.69 -13.58
C ASP A 428 -4.83 7.04 -13.50
N PRO A 429 -4.30 6.74 -12.30
CA PRO A 429 -3.03 6.03 -12.15
C PRO A 429 -3.09 4.65 -12.79
N VAL A 430 -2.00 4.22 -13.42
CA VAL A 430 -1.91 2.92 -14.11
C VAL A 430 -0.63 2.18 -13.77
N ALA A 431 -0.63 0.86 -13.99
CA ALA A 431 0.58 0.05 -13.92
C ALA A 431 1.19 -0.13 -15.31
N ARG A 432 2.53 -0.05 -15.36
CA ARG A 432 3.37 -0.22 -16.54
C ARG A 432 4.44 -1.26 -16.24
N PRO A 433 5.14 -1.79 -17.26
CA PRO A 433 6.31 -2.62 -17.02
C PRO A 433 7.29 -1.98 -16.02
N GLY A 434 7.64 -2.72 -14.96
CA GLY A 434 8.58 -2.30 -13.93
C GLY A 434 8.06 -1.32 -12.86
N HIS A 435 6.90 -0.66 -13.02
CA HIS A 435 6.40 0.27 -12.00
C HIS A 435 4.89 0.51 -12.00
N SER A 436 4.39 1.08 -10.91
CA SER A 436 3.00 1.50 -10.74
C SER A 436 2.94 2.97 -10.35
N GLU A 437 1.98 3.70 -10.90
CA GLU A 437 1.74 5.12 -10.56
C GLU A 437 1.02 5.31 -9.22
N VAL A 438 0.51 4.23 -8.62
CA VAL A 438 -0.05 4.26 -7.26
C VAL A 438 1.10 4.29 -6.26
N ILE A 439 1.34 5.47 -5.69
CA ILE A 439 2.41 5.69 -4.72
C ILE A 439 2.05 4.99 -3.40
N SER A 440 2.79 3.92 -3.07
CA SER A 440 2.61 3.13 -1.86
C SER A 440 3.95 2.72 -1.25
N PRO A 441 4.12 2.77 0.09
CA PRO A 441 5.36 2.34 0.76
C PRO A 441 5.43 0.82 0.98
N PHE A 442 4.62 0.03 0.25
CA PHE A 442 4.47 -1.40 0.48
C PHE A 442 4.78 -2.17 -0.81
N PRO A 443 5.51 -3.29 -0.72
CA PRO A 443 5.86 -4.11 -1.89
C PRO A 443 4.65 -4.85 -2.43
N GLU A 444 4.76 -5.33 -3.68
CA GLU A 444 3.66 -5.94 -4.44
C GLU A 444 2.98 -7.09 -3.70
N HIS A 445 3.73 -8.04 -3.15
CA HIS A 445 3.17 -9.18 -2.41
C HIS A 445 2.24 -8.80 -1.24
N VAL A 446 2.41 -7.61 -0.66
CA VAL A 446 1.49 -7.11 0.39
C VAL A 446 0.18 -6.65 -0.25
N HIS A 447 0.24 -6.00 -1.40
CA HIS A 447 -0.96 -5.62 -2.15
C HIS A 447 -1.71 -6.83 -2.70
N GLU A 448 -1.01 -7.86 -3.19
CA GLU A 448 -1.64 -9.13 -3.59
C GLU A 448 -2.48 -9.71 -2.46
N ARG A 449 -1.91 -9.84 -1.25
CA ARG A 449 -2.62 -10.36 -0.08
C ARG A 449 -3.79 -9.48 0.34
N ALA A 450 -3.68 -8.16 0.18
CA ALA A 450 -4.79 -7.24 0.43
C ALA A 450 -5.91 -7.39 -0.62
N TYR A 451 -5.56 -7.56 -1.90
CA TYR A 451 -6.47 -7.75 -3.03
C TYR A 451 -7.24 -9.07 -2.94
N MET A 452 -6.59 -10.15 -2.49
CA MET A 452 -7.20 -11.48 -2.29
C MET A 452 -8.33 -11.53 -1.25
N LEU A 453 -8.64 -10.41 -0.57
CA LEU A 453 -9.69 -10.34 0.45
C LEU A 453 -11.06 -10.11 -0.22
N SER A 454 -11.61 -11.15 -0.87
CA SER A 454 -13.01 -11.13 -1.33
C SER A 454 -13.94 -10.81 -0.15
N PRO A 455 -14.77 -9.75 -0.19
CA PRO A 455 -15.70 -9.44 0.88
C PRO A 455 -16.80 -10.50 1.02
N LEU A 456 -16.99 -11.34 0.00
CA LEU A 456 -18.02 -12.36 -0.07
C LEU A 456 -17.60 -13.70 0.55
N LEU A 457 -16.30 -13.95 0.71
CA LEU A 457 -15.80 -15.23 1.22
C LEU A 457 -15.98 -15.39 2.75
N PRO A 458 -15.63 -14.40 3.60
CA PRO A 458 -15.76 -14.57 5.05
C PRO A 458 -17.17 -14.92 5.55
N PRO A 459 -18.27 -14.36 5.00
CA PRO A 459 -19.62 -14.76 5.40
C PRO A 459 -20.02 -16.20 5.04
N LEU A 460 -19.30 -16.87 4.13
CA LEU A 460 -19.57 -18.27 3.76
C LEU A 460 -18.90 -19.28 4.70
N LEU A 461 -17.88 -18.86 5.45
CA LEU A 461 -17.12 -19.74 6.35
C LEU A 461 -17.96 -20.40 7.46
N PRO A 462 -18.95 -19.73 8.10
CA PRO A 462 -19.78 -20.37 9.12
C PRO A 462 -20.60 -21.55 8.59
N ALA A 463 -21.04 -21.48 7.34
CA ALA A 463 -21.83 -22.53 6.69
C ALA A 463 -20.95 -23.70 6.21
N ASN A 464 -19.75 -23.39 5.71
CA ASN A 464 -18.86 -24.37 5.07
C ASN A 464 -17.82 -24.99 6.01
N ARG A 465 -17.40 -24.27 7.05
CA ARG A 465 -16.32 -24.61 8.02
C ARG A 465 -14.93 -24.85 7.44
N ASP A 466 -14.84 -24.99 6.13
CA ASP A 466 -13.64 -25.20 5.35
C ASP A 466 -13.54 -24.12 4.26
N ILE A 467 -12.33 -23.64 4.01
CA ILE A 467 -12.02 -22.59 3.05
C ILE A 467 -12.23 -23.10 1.62
N ASP A 468 -11.84 -24.34 1.32
CA ASP A 468 -11.92 -24.88 -0.04
C ASP A 468 -13.39 -25.05 -0.45
N ARG A 469 -14.23 -25.55 0.46
CA ARG A 469 -15.68 -25.60 0.28
C ARG A 469 -16.30 -24.21 0.12
N ALA A 470 -15.89 -23.23 0.95
CA ALA A 470 -16.39 -21.86 0.83
C ALA A 470 -15.97 -21.18 -0.48
N LEU A 471 -14.80 -21.53 -1.03
CA LEU A 471 -14.35 -21.08 -2.35
C LEU A 471 -15.18 -21.72 -3.47
N LEU A 472 -15.47 -23.02 -3.36
CA LEU A 472 -16.30 -23.76 -4.30
C LEU A 472 -17.74 -23.21 -4.33
N GLU A 473 -18.38 -23.02 -3.17
CA GLU A 473 -19.71 -22.41 -3.12
C GLU A 473 -19.71 -20.97 -3.65
N LEU A 474 -18.66 -20.19 -3.38
CA LEU A 474 -18.52 -18.84 -3.94
C LEU A 474 -18.35 -18.87 -5.46
N LYS A 475 -17.67 -19.89 -6.02
CA LYS A 475 -17.53 -20.09 -7.46
C LYS A 475 -18.92 -20.34 -8.07
N TRP A 476 -19.67 -21.30 -7.53
CA TRP A 476 -21.04 -21.59 -8.00
C TRP A 476 -21.98 -20.39 -7.90
N ILE A 477 -21.96 -19.64 -6.79
CA ILE A 477 -22.75 -18.40 -6.66
C ILE A 477 -22.43 -17.39 -7.78
N LYS A 478 -21.18 -17.35 -8.25
CA LYS A 478 -20.76 -16.42 -9.29
C LYS A 478 -21.12 -16.88 -10.70
N GLU A 479 -21.08 -18.19 -10.93
CA GLU A 479 -21.39 -18.82 -12.22
C GLU A 479 -22.90 -18.84 -12.46
N GLU A 480 -23.68 -19.22 -11.43
CA GLU A 480 -25.12 -19.46 -11.56
C GLU A 480 -25.97 -18.20 -11.35
N LEU A 481 -25.47 -17.19 -10.62
CA LEU A 481 -26.26 -16.00 -10.29
C LEU A 481 -25.65 -14.71 -10.89
N PRO A 482 -26.49 -13.77 -11.36
CA PRO A 482 -26.02 -12.48 -11.83
C PRO A 482 -25.35 -11.69 -10.70
N LYS A 483 -24.31 -10.92 -11.03
CA LYS A 483 -23.46 -10.15 -10.08
C LYS A 483 -24.24 -9.34 -9.03
N ARG A 484 -25.41 -8.81 -9.40
CA ARG A 484 -26.32 -8.06 -8.50
C ARG A 484 -26.86 -8.89 -7.33
N GLN A 485 -26.92 -10.21 -7.48
CA GLN A 485 -27.49 -11.14 -6.49
C GLN A 485 -26.45 -11.77 -5.56
N TRP A 486 -25.15 -11.71 -5.86
CA TRP A 486 -24.10 -12.39 -5.07
C TRP A 486 -24.12 -12.04 -3.59
N VAL A 487 -24.29 -10.75 -3.26
CA VAL A 487 -24.36 -10.30 -1.86
C VAL A 487 -25.59 -10.88 -1.15
N SER A 488 -26.73 -10.95 -1.85
CA SER A 488 -27.95 -11.53 -1.30
C SER A 488 -27.78 -13.03 -1.06
N ALA A 489 -27.25 -13.76 -2.06
CA ALA A 489 -26.96 -15.18 -1.99
C ALA A 489 -26.03 -15.53 -0.81
N VAL A 490 -24.93 -14.79 -0.67
CA VAL A 490 -23.98 -14.98 0.44
C VAL A 490 -24.62 -14.70 1.80
N ASN A 491 -25.50 -13.70 1.90
CA ASN A 491 -26.22 -13.40 3.15
C ASN A 491 -27.28 -14.46 3.49
N ARG A 492 -27.96 -15.03 2.48
CA ARG A 492 -28.86 -16.19 2.65
C ARG A 492 -28.08 -17.40 3.13
N ARG A 493 -26.94 -17.68 2.50
CA ARG A 493 -26.06 -18.79 2.86
C ARG A 493 -25.48 -18.66 4.27
N LEU A 494 -25.16 -17.43 4.71
CA LEU A 494 -24.76 -17.13 6.09
C LEU A 494 -25.84 -17.51 7.12
N LYS A 495 -27.13 -17.46 6.76
CA LYS A 495 -28.25 -17.91 7.60
C LYS A 495 -28.46 -19.42 7.57
N LEU A 496 -27.50 -20.17 7.01
CA LEU A 496 -27.56 -21.60 6.77
C LEU A 496 -28.69 -22.03 5.83
N GLU A 497 -29.15 -21.14 4.95
CA GLU A 497 -30.04 -21.56 3.87
C GLU A 497 -29.25 -22.48 2.91
N PRO A 498 -29.80 -23.64 2.48
CA PRO A 498 -29.14 -24.52 1.53
C PRO A 498 -28.75 -23.78 0.25
N LEU A 499 -27.57 -24.09 -0.30
CA LEU A 499 -27.10 -23.42 -1.51
C LEU A 499 -28.06 -23.69 -2.69
N GLN A 500 -28.60 -24.89 -2.79
CA GLN A 500 -29.52 -25.32 -3.84
C GLN A 500 -30.81 -24.49 -3.86
N TYR A 501 -31.37 -24.13 -2.70
CA TYR A 501 -32.52 -23.21 -2.64
C TYR A 501 -32.14 -21.75 -2.96
N ILE A 502 -30.87 -21.40 -2.82
CA ILE A 502 -30.36 -20.07 -3.19
C ILE A 502 -30.15 -19.97 -4.69
N LEU A 503 -29.58 -21.01 -5.30
CA LEU A 503 -29.34 -21.14 -6.74
C LEU A 503 -30.64 -21.42 -7.50
N GLY A 504 -31.56 -22.18 -6.90
CA GLY A 504 -32.85 -22.55 -7.47
C GLY A 504 -32.84 -23.90 -8.19
N SER A 505 -31.68 -24.56 -8.32
CA SER A 505 -31.56 -25.89 -8.91
C SER A 505 -30.33 -26.64 -8.40
N GLN A 506 -30.24 -27.91 -8.75
CA GLN A 506 -29.06 -28.76 -8.61
C GLN A 506 -29.01 -29.81 -9.73
N PRO A 507 -27.82 -30.13 -10.28
CA PRO A 507 -27.66 -31.26 -11.19
C PRO A 507 -27.99 -32.60 -10.53
N PHE A 508 -28.57 -33.52 -11.30
CA PHE A 508 -28.83 -34.90 -10.91
C PHE A 508 -28.53 -35.80 -12.12
N GLY A 509 -27.28 -36.27 -12.20
CA GLY A 509 -26.72 -36.87 -13.41
C GLY A 509 -26.73 -35.89 -14.59
N ASP A 510 -27.35 -36.29 -15.70
CA ASP A 510 -27.37 -35.50 -16.94
C ASP A 510 -28.52 -34.46 -16.98
N ILE A 511 -29.40 -34.45 -15.96
CA ILE A 511 -30.55 -33.53 -15.88
C ILE A 511 -30.36 -32.48 -14.78
N ASN A 512 -31.09 -31.37 -14.87
CA ASN A 512 -31.06 -30.31 -13.86
C ASN A 512 -32.41 -30.23 -13.14
N ILE A 513 -32.39 -30.37 -11.82
CA ILE A 513 -33.59 -30.41 -10.99
C ILE A 513 -33.76 -29.07 -10.27
N LEU A 514 -34.85 -28.38 -10.54
CA LEU A 514 -35.28 -27.19 -9.81
C LEU A 514 -35.53 -27.56 -8.34
N CYS A 515 -35.01 -26.72 -7.45
CA CYS A 515 -35.05 -26.89 -6.01
C CYS A 515 -35.83 -25.75 -5.37
N LYS A 516 -36.93 -26.06 -4.68
CA LYS A 516 -37.74 -25.08 -3.95
C LYS A 516 -37.90 -25.47 -2.48
N LYS A 517 -38.02 -24.44 -1.64
CA LYS A 517 -38.32 -24.64 -0.21
C LYS A 517 -39.65 -25.38 -0.06
N GLY A 518 -39.68 -26.39 0.81
CA GLY A 518 -40.86 -27.23 1.04
C GLY A 518 -40.76 -28.61 0.39
N VAL A 519 -39.74 -28.86 -0.44
CA VAL A 519 -39.46 -30.15 -1.07
C VAL A 519 -38.01 -30.56 -0.77
N LEU A 520 -37.76 -31.84 -0.49
CA LEU A 520 -36.43 -32.38 -0.20
C LEU A 520 -35.46 -32.08 -1.35
N ILE A 521 -34.26 -31.61 -1.01
CA ILE A 521 -33.21 -31.39 -2.01
C ILE A 521 -32.68 -32.75 -2.46
N PRO A 522 -32.61 -33.03 -3.79
CA PRO A 522 -32.02 -34.26 -4.30
C PRO A 522 -30.63 -34.52 -3.72
N ARG A 523 -30.37 -35.75 -3.30
CA ARG A 523 -29.12 -36.15 -2.65
C ARG A 523 -28.20 -36.86 -3.65
N TRP A 524 -26.89 -36.70 -3.46
CA TRP A 524 -25.91 -37.35 -4.32
C TRP A 524 -25.94 -38.88 -4.13
N GLU A 525 -26.31 -39.34 -2.94
CA GLU A 525 -26.54 -40.76 -2.65
C GLU A 525 -27.70 -41.31 -3.49
N THR A 526 -28.78 -40.51 -3.64
CA THR A 526 -29.94 -40.87 -4.48
C THR A 526 -29.55 -40.93 -5.96
N GLU A 527 -28.75 -39.96 -6.41
CA GLU A 527 -28.20 -39.90 -7.77
C GLU A 527 -27.35 -41.13 -8.11
N GLU A 528 -26.51 -41.56 -7.17
CA GLU A 528 -25.61 -42.70 -7.36
C GLU A 528 -26.39 -43.99 -7.65
N TRP A 529 -27.38 -44.31 -6.81
CA TRP A 529 -28.15 -45.54 -6.99
C TRP A 529 -29.08 -45.47 -8.19
N CYS A 530 -29.67 -44.30 -8.47
CA CYS A 530 -30.46 -44.08 -9.67
C CYS A 530 -29.63 -44.31 -10.93
N THR A 531 -28.38 -43.85 -10.93
CA THR A 531 -27.45 -44.06 -12.05
C THR A 531 -27.16 -45.54 -12.27
N LYS A 532 -26.87 -46.29 -11.19
CA LYS A 532 -26.65 -47.74 -11.27
C LYS A 532 -27.90 -48.48 -11.79
N LEU A 533 -29.08 -48.15 -11.24
CA LEU A 533 -30.36 -48.73 -11.67
C LEU A 533 -30.66 -48.42 -13.14
N GLY A 534 -30.55 -47.16 -13.55
CA GLY A 534 -30.78 -46.73 -14.93
C GLY A 534 -29.88 -47.45 -15.92
N ASN A 535 -28.60 -47.65 -15.58
CA ASN A 535 -27.67 -48.41 -16.41
C ASN A 535 -28.07 -49.88 -16.58
N LEU A 536 -28.48 -50.55 -15.51
CA LEU A 536 -28.95 -51.92 -15.61
C LEU A 536 -30.24 -52.03 -16.42
N LEU A 537 -31.17 -51.09 -16.26
CA LEU A 537 -32.41 -51.08 -17.03
C LEU A 537 -32.18 -50.90 -18.53
N MET A 538 -31.11 -50.20 -18.93
CA MET A 538 -30.73 -50.05 -20.34
C MET A 538 -30.17 -51.33 -20.96
N ASP A 539 -29.59 -52.23 -20.16
CA ASP A 539 -29.05 -53.51 -20.64
C ASP A 539 -30.14 -54.57 -20.86
N GLU A 540 -31.30 -54.40 -20.22
CA GLU A 540 -32.41 -55.33 -20.27
C GLU A 540 -33.38 -55.04 -21.42
N LYS A 541 -34.09 -56.07 -21.88
CA LYS A 541 -35.01 -55.97 -23.02
C LYS A 541 -36.46 -56.07 -22.57
N PHE A 542 -37.08 -54.93 -22.30
CA PHE A 542 -38.52 -54.84 -22.02
C PHE A 542 -39.31 -54.39 -23.26
N SER A 543 -40.52 -54.94 -23.46
CA SER A 543 -41.44 -54.45 -24.49
C SER A 543 -42.13 -53.14 -24.08
N LYS A 544 -42.47 -53.03 -22.80
CA LYS A 544 -42.90 -51.81 -22.12
C LYS A 544 -42.61 -51.96 -20.63
N LEU A 545 -42.01 -50.95 -20.00
CA LEU A 545 -41.62 -50.97 -18.59
C LEU A 545 -42.46 -49.99 -17.77
N GLY A 546 -43.24 -50.50 -16.82
CA GLY A 546 -44.00 -49.68 -15.88
C GLY A 546 -43.24 -49.41 -14.59
N ILE A 547 -43.00 -48.14 -14.26
CA ILE A 547 -42.27 -47.74 -13.04
C ILE A 547 -43.15 -46.83 -12.19
N VAL A 548 -43.22 -47.12 -10.89
CA VAL A 548 -43.86 -46.23 -9.93
C VAL A 548 -42.83 -45.74 -8.92
N ASP A 549 -42.76 -44.42 -8.76
CA ASP A 549 -41.93 -43.78 -7.74
C ASP A 549 -42.79 -43.20 -6.62
N ALA A 550 -42.69 -43.79 -5.44
CA ALA A 550 -43.41 -43.36 -4.26
C ALA A 550 -42.58 -42.34 -3.47
N CYS A 551 -43.24 -41.33 -2.91
CA CYS A 551 -42.59 -40.19 -2.25
C CYS A 551 -41.65 -39.44 -3.20
N THR A 552 -42.15 -39.13 -4.40
CA THR A 552 -41.31 -38.65 -5.52
C THR A 552 -40.63 -37.29 -5.27
N GLY A 553 -41.16 -36.48 -4.34
CA GLY A 553 -40.56 -35.21 -3.99
C GLY A 553 -40.42 -34.27 -5.19
N SER A 554 -39.17 -33.97 -5.56
CA SER A 554 -38.86 -33.10 -6.71
C SER A 554 -39.05 -33.77 -8.08
N GLY A 555 -39.37 -35.07 -8.12
CA GLY A 555 -39.44 -35.86 -9.34
C GLY A 555 -38.07 -36.28 -9.90
N CYS A 556 -37.00 -36.18 -9.11
CA CYS A 556 -35.64 -36.45 -9.60
C CYS A 556 -35.44 -37.90 -10.05
N ILE A 557 -36.01 -38.88 -9.36
CA ILE A 557 -35.89 -40.31 -9.72
C ILE A 557 -36.63 -40.60 -11.04
N PRO A 558 -37.94 -40.29 -11.20
CA PRO A 558 -38.66 -40.55 -12.45
C PRO A 558 -38.06 -39.84 -13.66
N LEU A 559 -37.66 -38.57 -13.50
CA LEU A 559 -37.10 -37.79 -14.60
C LEU A 559 -35.73 -38.29 -15.03
N PHE A 560 -34.91 -38.74 -14.08
CA PHE A 560 -33.62 -39.33 -14.40
C PHE A 560 -33.78 -40.67 -15.12
N LEU A 561 -34.68 -41.54 -14.64
CA LEU A 561 -34.97 -42.80 -15.31
C LEU A 561 -35.58 -42.57 -16.70
N LYS A 562 -36.50 -41.62 -16.86
CA LYS A 562 -36.99 -41.17 -18.17
C LYS A 562 -35.84 -40.88 -19.12
N ALA A 563 -34.89 -40.04 -18.70
CA ALA A 563 -33.76 -39.65 -19.54
C ALA A 563 -32.89 -40.85 -19.97
N LYS A 564 -32.64 -41.82 -19.08
CA LYS A 564 -31.86 -43.03 -19.40
C LYS A 564 -32.63 -44.00 -20.31
N LEU A 565 -33.92 -44.20 -20.07
CA LEU A 565 -34.74 -45.12 -20.86
C LEU A 565 -35.02 -44.58 -22.27
N ALA A 566 -35.26 -43.27 -22.39
CA ALA A 566 -35.44 -42.59 -23.66
C ALA A 566 -34.18 -42.70 -24.54
N ALA A 567 -32.99 -42.62 -23.95
CA ALA A 567 -31.72 -42.72 -24.68
C ALA A 567 -31.51 -44.07 -25.40
N VAL A 568 -32.21 -45.13 -24.98
CA VAL A 568 -32.20 -46.45 -25.63
C VAL A 568 -33.52 -46.79 -26.33
N ASN A 569 -34.41 -45.81 -26.50
CA ASN A 569 -35.76 -45.96 -27.08
C ASN A 569 -36.60 -47.08 -26.42
N LEU A 570 -36.44 -47.29 -25.10
CA LEU A 570 -37.26 -48.26 -24.38
C LEU A 570 -38.65 -47.67 -24.14
N ASN A 571 -39.71 -48.42 -24.44
CA ASN A 571 -41.06 -47.97 -24.12
C ASN A 571 -41.30 -48.00 -22.60
N TYR A 572 -41.71 -46.88 -22.02
CA TYR A 572 -41.89 -46.76 -20.57
C TYR A 572 -43.20 -46.06 -20.16
N ASP A 573 -43.63 -46.34 -18.94
CA ASP A 573 -44.81 -45.73 -18.29
C ASP A 573 -44.46 -45.44 -16.84
N ILE A 574 -44.03 -44.21 -16.57
CA ILE A 574 -43.51 -43.81 -15.25
C ILE A 574 -44.53 -42.93 -14.54
N CYS A 575 -44.86 -43.27 -13.29
CA CYS A 575 -45.68 -42.41 -12.44
C CYS A 575 -44.98 -42.14 -11.11
N GLY A 576 -44.67 -40.87 -10.84
CA GLY A 576 -44.28 -40.41 -9.51
C GLY A 576 -45.51 -39.95 -8.73
N PHE A 577 -45.58 -40.24 -7.44
CA PHE A 577 -46.60 -39.64 -6.58
C PHE A 577 -46.05 -39.18 -5.24
N ASP A 578 -46.69 -38.17 -4.68
CA ASP A 578 -46.36 -37.62 -3.38
C ASP A 578 -47.62 -37.15 -2.65
N VAL A 579 -47.58 -37.17 -1.32
CA VAL A 579 -48.67 -36.64 -0.48
C VAL A 579 -48.66 -35.09 -0.46
N SER A 580 -47.48 -34.48 -0.68
CA SER A 580 -47.36 -33.01 -0.74
C SER A 580 -47.74 -32.47 -2.11
N ARG A 581 -48.69 -31.53 -2.12
CA ARG A 581 -49.06 -30.78 -3.33
C ARG A 581 -47.90 -29.94 -3.85
N GLU A 582 -47.07 -29.38 -2.96
CA GLU A 582 -45.88 -28.62 -3.32
C GLU A 582 -44.82 -29.49 -4.02
N ALA A 583 -44.63 -30.72 -3.57
CA ALA A 583 -43.75 -31.70 -4.21
C ALA A 583 -44.23 -32.05 -5.62
N VAL A 584 -45.50 -32.46 -5.77
CA VAL A 584 -46.07 -32.78 -7.09
C VAL A 584 -46.01 -31.59 -8.05
N SER A 585 -46.32 -30.38 -7.57
CA SER A 585 -46.20 -29.16 -8.39
C SER A 585 -44.77 -28.94 -8.86
N LEU A 586 -43.77 -29.12 -7.98
CA LEU A 586 -42.36 -28.98 -8.36
C LEU A 586 -41.91 -30.07 -9.33
N ALA A 587 -42.37 -31.31 -9.15
CA ALA A 587 -42.08 -32.43 -10.04
C ALA A 587 -42.65 -32.18 -11.46
N GLN A 588 -43.85 -31.62 -11.56
CA GLN A 588 -44.43 -31.19 -12.84
C GLN A 588 -43.64 -30.05 -13.49
N GLU A 589 -43.20 -29.05 -12.71
CA GLU A 589 -42.33 -27.99 -13.23
C GLU A 589 -40.97 -28.54 -13.72
N ASN A 590 -40.40 -29.51 -12.98
CA ASN A 590 -39.17 -30.18 -13.39
C ASN A 590 -39.34 -31.03 -14.64
N LEU A 591 -40.50 -31.68 -14.80
CA LEU A 591 -40.84 -32.38 -16.04
C LEU A 591 -40.82 -31.42 -17.22
N MET A 592 -41.53 -30.28 -17.11
CA MET A 592 -41.55 -29.26 -18.16
C MET A 592 -40.15 -28.69 -18.45
N SER A 593 -39.33 -28.49 -17.41
CA SER A 593 -37.98 -27.93 -17.56
C SER A 593 -36.97 -28.91 -18.18
N ASN A 594 -37.22 -30.21 -18.07
CA ASN A 594 -36.36 -31.27 -18.63
C ASN A 594 -37.07 -32.01 -19.77
N ASP A 595 -38.11 -31.39 -20.36
CA ASP A 595 -38.86 -32.02 -21.44
C ASP A 595 -38.11 -31.86 -22.75
N HIS A 596 -37.62 -32.97 -23.26
CA HIS A 596 -37.12 -33.11 -24.62
C HIS A 596 -38.16 -33.93 -25.39
N ALA A 597 -38.31 -33.67 -26.70
CA ALA A 597 -39.23 -34.41 -27.55
C ALA A 597 -38.91 -35.91 -27.46
N ASP A 598 -39.79 -36.65 -26.77
CA ASP A 598 -39.65 -38.07 -26.52
C ASP A 598 -41.00 -38.75 -26.69
N ASP A 599 -41.12 -39.54 -27.75
CA ASP A 599 -42.32 -40.30 -28.08
C ASP A 599 -42.26 -41.74 -27.52
N SER A 600 -41.19 -42.12 -26.81
CA SER A 600 -40.99 -43.48 -26.32
C SER A 600 -41.86 -43.84 -25.11
N GLY A 601 -42.33 -42.87 -24.33
CA GLY A 601 -43.13 -43.15 -23.14
C GLY A 601 -43.79 -41.92 -22.52
N LYS A 602 -44.46 -42.12 -21.39
CA LYS A 602 -45.09 -41.04 -20.61
C LYS A 602 -44.58 -41.00 -19.18
N VAL A 603 -44.47 -39.78 -18.64
CA VAL A 603 -44.19 -39.53 -17.21
C VAL A 603 -45.32 -38.70 -16.63
N LEU A 604 -45.90 -39.16 -15.53
CA LEU A 604 -46.99 -38.46 -14.84
C LEU A 604 -46.67 -38.28 -13.36
N PHE A 605 -47.19 -37.19 -12.79
CA PHE A 605 -47.06 -36.88 -11.37
C PHE A 605 -48.44 -36.67 -10.74
N GLN A 606 -48.74 -37.41 -9.67
CA GLN A 606 -50.06 -37.45 -9.04
C GLN A 606 -49.96 -37.20 -7.53
N ILE A 607 -50.97 -36.54 -6.98
CA ILE A 607 -51.13 -36.44 -5.52
C ILE A 607 -51.79 -37.73 -5.03
N ALA A 608 -51.11 -38.46 -4.15
CA ALA A 608 -51.61 -39.67 -3.52
C ALA A 608 -50.88 -39.94 -2.19
N ASP A 609 -51.50 -40.71 -1.30
CA ASP A 609 -50.95 -41.09 0.00
C ASP A 609 -50.64 -42.60 -0.01
N ILE A 610 -49.42 -42.99 0.34
CA ILE A 610 -49.01 -44.40 0.38
C ILE A 610 -49.70 -45.19 1.50
N SER A 611 -50.22 -44.51 2.53
CA SER A 611 -51.01 -45.14 3.60
C SER A 611 -52.43 -45.51 3.16
N ASP A 612 -52.85 -45.09 1.97
CA ASP A 612 -54.13 -45.45 1.37
C ASP A 612 -54.04 -46.85 0.75
N ALA A 613 -54.83 -47.79 1.26
CA ALA A 613 -54.85 -49.18 0.76
C ALA A 613 -55.27 -49.28 -0.72
N ASP A 614 -56.03 -48.32 -1.23
CA ASP A 614 -56.47 -48.27 -2.63
C ASP A 614 -55.55 -47.41 -3.51
N VAL A 615 -54.35 -47.05 -3.05
CA VAL A 615 -53.42 -46.17 -3.77
C VAL A 615 -53.15 -46.68 -5.18
N VAL A 616 -52.96 -47.98 -5.37
CA VAL A 616 -52.68 -48.60 -6.68
C VAL A 616 -53.78 -48.31 -7.70
N ALA A 617 -55.05 -48.38 -7.28
CA ALA A 617 -56.19 -48.11 -8.16
C ALA A 617 -56.27 -46.63 -8.60
N LYS A 618 -55.60 -45.72 -7.88
CA LYS A 618 -55.59 -44.28 -8.16
C LYS A 618 -54.43 -43.86 -9.07
N LEU A 619 -53.46 -44.74 -9.32
CA LEU A 619 -52.30 -44.43 -10.13
C LEU A 619 -52.61 -44.61 -11.63
N PRO A 620 -52.27 -43.65 -12.50
CA PRO A 620 -52.56 -43.70 -13.94
C PRO A 620 -51.60 -44.60 -14.74
N VAL A 621 -51.26 -45.77 -14.20
CA VAL A 621 -50.30 -46.73 -14.77
C VAL A 621 -50.99 -48.05 -15.07
N HIS A 622 -50.82 -48.59 -16.29
CA HIS A 622 -51.47 -49.83 -16.70
C HIS A 622 -50.91 -51.09 -16.04
N LYS A 623 -49.61 -51.12 -15.75
CA LYS A 623 -48.88 -52.24 -15.14
C LYS A 623 -47.70 -51.68 -14.37
N ILE A 624 -47.44 -52.18 -13.16
CA ILE A 624 -46.33 -51.75 -12.33
C ILE A 624 -45.32 -52.89 -12.28
N ASP A 625 -44.17 -52.71 -12.93
CA ASP A 625 -43.10 -53.71 -12.96
C ASP A 625 -42.05 -53.44 -11.89
N LEU A 626 -41.68 -52.18 -11.70
CA LEU A 626 -40.66 -51.72 -10.77
C LEU A 626 -41.21 -50.63 -9.85
N VAL A 627 -40.96 -50.74 -8.55
CA VAL A 627 -41.27 -49.67 -7.59
C VAL A 627 -39.98 -49.04 -7.06
N THR A 628 -39.86 -47.73 -7.17
CA THR A 628 -38.78 -46.95 -6.55
C THR A 628 -39.33 -46.09 -5.43
N ALA A 629 -38.52 -45.82 -4.41
CA ALA A 629 -38.90 -44.84 -3.40
C ALA A 629 -37.68 -44.29 -2.65
N ASN A 630 -37.70 -43.00 -2.34
CA ASN A 630 -36.90 -42.42 -1.26
C ASN A 630 -37.83 -41.91 -0.15
N PRO A 631 -38.39 -42.83 0.67
CA PRO A 631 -39.33 -42.47 1.71
C PRO A 631 -38.62 -41.77 2.89
N PRO A 632 -39.34 -41.03 3.73
CA PRO A 632 -38.76 -40.47 4.95
C PRO A 632 -38.29 -41.59 5.89
N TYR A 633 -37.02 -41.60 6.28
CA TYR A 633 -36.38 -42.71 6.99
C TYR A 633 -35.64 -42.32 8.28
N ILE A 634 -35.69 -41.05 8.70
CA ILE A 634 -35.06 -40.59 9.95
C ILE A 634 -36.04 -40.77 11.13
N PRO A 635 -35.70 -41.56 12.17
CA PRO A 635 -36.51 -41.66 13.39
C PRO A 635 -36.65 -40.29 14.08
N LEU A 636 -37.84 -40.01 14.64
CA LEU A 636 -38.11 -38.76 15.34
C LEU A 636 -37.11 -38.49 16.48
N SER A 637 -36.68 -39.54 17.18
CA SER A 637 -35.68 -39.44 18.25
C SER A 637 -34.32 -38.98 17.73
N ASP A 638 -33.89 -39.43 16.56
CA ASP A 638 -32.61 -39.06 15.95
C ASP A 638 -32.67 -37.65 15.34
N PHE A 639 -33.82 -37.26 14.77
CA PHE A 639 -34.08 -35.89 14.34
C PHE A 639 -33.97 -34.87 15.51
N HIS A 640 -34.31 -35.28 16.73
CA HIS A 640 -34.15 -34.46 17.94
C HIS A 640 -32.71 -34.48 18.50
N LYS A 641 -31.99 -35.62 18.47
CA LYS A 641 -30.61 -35.75 18.96
C LYS A 641 -29.57 -34.98 18.13
N SER A 642 -29.82 -34.73 16.84
CA SER A 642 -28.84 -34.21 15.85
C SER A 642 -28.33 -32.76 16.04
N VAL A 643 -28.43 -32.15 17.22
CA VAL A 643 -28.21 -30.69 17.38
C VAL A 643 -26.72 -30.29 17.53
N LEU A 644 -25.77 -31.22 17.68
CA LEU A 644 -24.48 -30.84 18.28
C LEU A 644 -23.25 -30.75 17.37
N ARG A 645 -23.22 -31.22 16.09
CA ARG A 645 -21.91 -31.35 15.42
C ARG A 645 -21.70 -30.63 14.10
N CYS A 646 -22.64 -30.48 13.14
CA CYS A 646 -22.32 -29.80 11.86
C CYS A 646 -23.26 -28.66 11.39
N GLY A 647 -22.82 -27.86 10.41
CA GLY A 647 -23.61 -26.77 9.81
C GLY A 647 -24.67 -27.26 8.84
N ALA A 648 -24.43 -28.39 8.17
CA ALA A 648 -25.35 -29.05 7.24
C ALA A 648 -26.57 -29.63 7.98
N GLU A 649 -26.39 -30.34 9.09
CA GLU A 649 -27.49 -30.84 9.96
C GLU A 649 -28.42 -29.71 10.41
N LYS A 650 -27.85 -28.54 10.78
CA LYS A 650 -28.64 -27.35 11.15
C LYS A 650 -29.37 -26.72 9.97
N SER A 651 -28.81 -26.79 8.77
CA SER A 651 -29.44 -26.32 7.53
C SER A 651 -30.65 -27.18 7.20
N VAL A 652 -30.47 -28.50 7.16
CA VAL A 652 -31.54 -29.49 6.89
C VAL A 652 -32.71 -29.29 7.85
N LYS A 653 -32.44 -29.28 9.17
CA LYS A 653 -33.48 -29.12 10.19
C LYS A 653 -34.26 -27.80 10.12
N ARG A 654 -33.66 -26.73 9.58
CA ARG A 654 -34.28 -25.40 9.51
C ARG A 654 -35.06 -25.14 8.23
N TYR A 655 -34.62 -25.71 7.11
CA TYR A 655 -35.10 -25.31 5.79
C TYR A 655 -35.79 -26.43 5.01
N GLU A 656 -35.49 -27.70 5.31
CA GLU A 656 -36.08 -28.84 4.60
C GLU A 656 -37.33 -29.37 5.34
N PRO A 657 -38.34 -29.87 4.61
CA PRO A 657 -39.63 -30.25 5.18
C PRO A 657 -39.49 -31.48 6.09
N GLN A 658 -40.07 -31.41 7.30
CA GLN A 658 -40.09 -32.54 8.23
C GLN A 658 -40.80 -33.76 7.64
N LEU A 659 -41.84 -33.53 6.83
CA LEU A 659 -42.61 -34.57 6.15
C LEU A 659 -41.73 -35.48 5.27
N ALA A 660 -40.69 -34.93 4.63
CA ALA A 660 -39.78 -35.70 3.76
C ALA A 660 -38.56 -36.27 4.51
N LEU A 661 -38.44 -36.02 5.82
CA LEU A 661 -37.29 -36.45 6.61
C LEU A 661 -37.70 -37.50 7.65
N ILE A 662 -38.81 -37.28 8.35
CA ILE A 662 -39.20 -38.05 9.52
C ILE A 662 -40.08 -39.22 9.12
N GLY A 663 -39.51 -40.41 9.25
CA GLY A 663 -40.17 -41.69 9.08
C GLY A 663 -39.19 -42.77 9.53
N ASP A 664 -39.67 -43.91 10.00
CA ASP A 664 -38.78 -44.98 10.47
C ASP A 664 -39.07 -46.23 9.66
N THR A 665 -39.79 -47.20 10.21
CA THR A 665 -40.20 -48.41 9.50
C THR A 665 -41.58 -48.30 8.86
N ASP A 666 -42.41 -47.34 9.29
CA ASP A 666 -43.81 -47.21 8.86
C ASP A 666 -43.99 -46.98 7.35
N PRO A 667 -43.27 -46.04 6.69
CA PRO A 667 -43.40 -45.86 5.24
C PRO A 667 -43.05 -47.13 4.45
N TYR A 668 -42.05 -47.90 4.90
CA TYR A 668 -41.67 -49.16 4.25
C TYR A 668 -42.75 -50.22 4.38
N LYS A 669 -43.46 -50.27 5.52
CA LYS A 669 -44.60 -51.17 5.68
C LYS A 669 -45.69 -50.85 4.65
N GLN A 670 -46.05 -49.58 4.52
CA GLN A 670 -47.06 -49.12 3.55
C GLN A 670 -46.62 -49.37 2.09
N LEU A 671 -45.33 -49.16 1.77
CA LEU A 671 -44.78 -49.46 0.46
C LEU A 671 -44.94 -50.94 0.07
N ILE A 672 -44.72 -51.86 1.01
CA ILE A 672 -44.89 -53.29 0.74
C ILE A 672 -46.37 -53.67 0.68
N GLU A 673 -47.14 -53.33 1.72
CA GLU A 673 -48.52 -53.80 1.90
C GLU A 673 -49.51 -53.16 0.91
N ASN A 674 -49.37 -51.86 0.61
CA ASN A 674 -50.34 -51.13 -0.21
C ASN A 674 -49.89 -50.96 -1.66
N LEU A 675 -48.60 -51.07 -1.97
CA LEU A 675 -48.07 -50.82 -3.32
C LEU A 675 -47.43 -52.06 -3.94
N VAL A 676 -46.31 -52.57 -3.43
CA VAL A 676 -45.54 -53.66 -4.07
C VAL A 676 -46.37 -54.94 -4.23
N VAL A 677 -47.02 -55.40 -3.16
CA VAL A 677 -47.80 -56.65 -3.17
C VAL A 677 -49.09 -56.51 -3.99
N PRO A 678 -49.93 -55.47 -3.77
CA PRO A 678 -51.18 -55.33 -4.54
C PRO A 678 -50.95 -55.03 -6.02
N SER A 679 -49.86 -54.33 -6.38
CA SER A 679 -49.55 -54.03 -7.77
C SER A 679 -48.93 -55.21 -8.53
N GLN A 680 -48.62 -56.32 -7.85
CA GLN A 680 -47.88 -57.45 -8.40
C GLN A 680 -46.55 -57.02 -9.05
N ALA A 681 -45.85 -56.06 -8.42
CA ALA A 681 -44.56 -55.60 -8.89
C ALA A 681 -43.55 -56.76 -8.92
N ARG A 682 -42.57 -56.67 -9.83
CA ARG A 682 -41.55 -57.70 -10.05
C ARG A 682 -40.22 -57.34 -9.41
N GLY A 683 -39.98 -56.05 -9.16
CA GLY A 683 -38.85 -55.57 -8.40
C GLY A 683 -39.14 -54.27 -7.65
N PHE A 684 -38.31 -53.96 -6.66
CA PHE A 684 -38.30 -52.67 -5.99
C PHE A 684 -36.90 -52.23 -5.57
N VAL A 685 -36.70 -50.91 -5.45
CA VAL A 685 -35.50 -50.28 -4.91
C VAL A 685 -35.91 -49.14 -3.99
N PHE A 686 -35.68 -49.29 -2.69
CA PHE A 686 -36.01 -48.26 -1.69
C PHE A 686 -34.76 -47.72 -1.02
N GLU A 687 -34.66 -46.39 -0.93
CA GLU A 687 -33.62 -45.75 -0.14
C GLU A 687 -33.86 -45.98 1.37
N VAL A 688 -32.79 -46.26 2.11
CA VAL A 688 -32.78 -46.54 3.55
C VAL A 688 -31.71 -45.72 4.26
N GLY A 689 -31.98 -45.40 5.53
CA GLY A 689 -31.03 -44.75 6.42
C GLY A 689 -30.15 -45.74 7.20
N TYR A 690 -30.69 -46.91 7.54
CA TYR A 690 -30.07 -47.86 8.47
C TYR A 690 -30.30 -49.32 8.08
N TYR A 691 -29.36 -50.20 8.44
CA TYR A 691 -29.47 -51.64 8.17
C TYR A 691 -30.72 -52.29 8.76
N LYS A 692 -31.20 -51.82 9.92
CA LYS A 692 -32.43 -52.33 10.54
C LYS A 692 -33.67 -52.16 9.66
N GLN A 693 -33.71 -51.12 8.81
CA GLN A 693 -34.82 -50.90 7.87
C GLN A 693 -34.79 -51.95 6.74
N VAL A 694 -33.61 -52.36 6.31
CA VAL A 694 -33.44 -53.46 5.34
C VAL A 694 -33.95 -54.77 5.93
N GLU A 695 -33.55 -55.10 7.16
CA GLU A 695 -34.05 -56.29 7.85
C GLU A 695 -35.57 -56.26 8.05
N PHE A 696 -36.13 -55.07 8.31
CA PHE A 696 -37.57 -54.87 8.46
C PHE A 696 -38.30 -55.15 7.14
N VAL A 697 -37.85 -54.55 6.02
CA VAL A 697 -38.43 -54.80 4.69
C VAL A 697 -38.34 -56.28 4.31
N ARG A 698 -37.20 -56.93 4.56
CA ARG A 698 -37.02 -58.37 4.29
C ARG A 698 -38.05 -59.23 5.04
N LYS A 699 -38.41 -58.89 6.27
CA LYS A 699 -39.37 -59.64 7.08
C LYS A 699 -40.82 -59.50 6.61
N LEU A 700 -41.13 -58.48 5.81
CA LEU A 700 -42.48 -58.25 5.28
C LEU A 700 -42.74 -59.01 3.97
N LEU A 701 -41.72 -59.63 3.40
CA LEU A 701 -41.79 -60.30 2.10
C LEU A 701 -41.84 -61.83 2.27
N ASP A 702 -42.61 -62.48 1.40
CA ASP A 702 -42.74 -63.93 1.35
C ASP A 702 -41.53 -64.59 0.67
N SER A 703 -41.45 -65.92 0.71
CA SER A 703 -40.35 -66.73 0.14
C SER A 703 -40.16 -66.60 -1.38
N ASP A 704 -41.11 -65.98 -2.08
CA ASP A 704 -41.04 -65.74 -3.52
C ASP A 704 -40.15 -64.55 -3.90
N TRP A 705 -39.64 -63.82 -2.91
CA TRP A 705 -38.78 -62.65 -3.10
C TRP A 705 -37.35 -62.94 -2.63
N ALA A 706 -36.38 -62.54 -3.46
CA ALA A 706 -35.01 -62.35 -3.01
C ALA A 706 -34.79 -60.88 -2.64
N VAL A 707 -33.99 -60.65 -1.60
CA VAL A 707 -33.72 -59.32 -1.04
C VAL A 707 -32.23 -59.15 -0.84
N GLY A 708 -31.70 -58.00 -1.24
CA GLY A 708 -30.34 -57.59 -0.98
C GLY A 708 -30.26 -56.13 -0.56
N TYR A 709 -29.04 -55.65 -0.36
CA TYR A 709 -28.79 -54.25 -0.07
C TYR A 709 -27.63 -53.70 -0.87
N MET A 710 -27.62 -52.37 -1.02
CA MET A 710 -26.56 -51.64 -1.69
C MET A 710 -26.04 -50.52 -0.79
N ASN A 711 -24.73 -50.35 -0.78
CA ASN A 711 -24.03 -49.24 -0.16
C ASN A 711 -23.73 -48.12 -1.18
N ASP A 712 -23.66 -46.90 -0.67
CA ASP A 712 -23.12 -45.76 -1.41
C ASP A 712 -21.58 -45.80 -1.50
N SER A 713 -21.01 -44.91 -2.30
CA SER A 713 -19.56 -44.75 -2.45
C SER A 713 -18.85 -44.39 -1.13
N ALA A 714 -19.58 -43.96 -0.09
CA ALA A 714 -19.06 -43.74 1.26
C ALA A 714 -19.16 -44.99 2.16
N GLN A 715 -19.44 -46.16 1.58
CA GLN A 715 -19.56 -47.45 2.27
C GLN A 715 -20.65 -47.47 3.34
N ARG A 716 -21.72 -46.69 3.13
CA ARG A 716 -22.90 -46.71 4.00
C ARG A 716 -24.07 -47.34 3.26
N ILE A 717 -24.84 -48.15 3.97
CA ILE A 717 -26.05 -48.73 3.42
C ILE A 717 -26.99 -47.62 2.96
N ARG A 718 -27.52 -47.78 1.74
CA ARG A 718 -28.31 -46.75 1.09
C ARG A 718 -29.57 -47.29 0.45
N CYS A 719 -29.58 -48.52 -0.05
CA CYS A 719 -30.80 -49.11 -0.63
C CYS A 719 -31.06 -50.51 -0.10
N VAL A 720 -32.34 -50.85 0.04
CA VAL A 720 -32.84 -52.22 0.01
C VAL A 720 -33.39 -52.49 -1.39
N VAL A 721 -33.02 -53.63 -1.95
CA VAL A 721 -33.39 -54.04 -3.30
C VAL A 721 -34.08 -55.39 -3.19
N GLY A 722 -35.23 -55.55 -3.83
CA GLY A 722 -35.92 -56.84 -3.88
C GLY A 722 -36.42 -57.16 -5.27
N TRP A 723 -36.45 -58.45 -5.59
CA TRP A 723 -36.95 -58.95 -6.87
C TRP A 723 -37.66 -60.28 -6.67
N LYS A 724 -38.70 -60.50 -7.49
CA LYS A 724 -39.47 -61.74 -7.47
C LYS A 724 -38.68 -62.83 -8.18
N LEU A 725 -38.52 -63.97 -7.51
CA LEU A 725 -37.83 -65.14 -8.06
C LEU A 725 -38.52 -65.62 -9.34
N GLN A 726 -37.75 -66.20 -10.25
CA GLN A 726 -38.23 -66.73 -11.54
C GLN A 726 -38.86 -65.67 -12.47
N THR A 727 -38.54 -64.38 -12.27
CA THR A 727 -38.88 -63.31 -13.20
C THR A 727 -37.63 -62.75 -13.88
N GLU A 728 -37.82 -62.02 -14.98
CA GLU A 728 -36.73 -61.30 -15.67
C GLU A 728 -36.05 -60.23 -14.78
N PHE A 729 -36.56 -59.93 -13.58
CA PHE A 729 -36.00 -58.94 -12.64
C PHE A 729 -34.83 -59.45 -11.79
N GLY A 730 -34.36 -60.68 -12.01
CA GLY A 730 -33.16 -61.22 -11.36
C GLY A 730 -31.91 -60.37 -11.56
N PHE A 731 -31.86 -59.53 -12.61
CA PHE A 731 -30.75 -58.61 -12.84
C PHE A 731 -30.54 -57.60 -11.71
N LEU A 732 -31.57 -57.31 -10.89
CA LEU A 732 -31.46 -56.41 -9.74
C LEU A 732 -30.46 -56.90 -8.69
N GLU A 733 -30.14 -58.20 -8.68
CA GLU A 733 -29.03 -58.75 -7.87
C GLU A 733 -27.71 -58.02 -8.14
N ARG A 734 -27.48 -57.55 -9.38
CA ARG A 734 -26.29 -56.79 -9.78
C ARG A 734 -26.18 -55.41 -9.11
N LEU A 735 -27.25 -54.89 -8.51
CA LEU A 735 -27.20 -53.68 -7.68
C LEU A 735 -26.69 -53.96 -6.27
N CYS A 736 -26.80 -55.20 -5.80
CA CYS A 736 -26.58 -55.53 -4.41
C CYS A 736 -25.09 -55.75 -4.13
N ASP A 737 -24.61 -55.21 -3.01
CA ASP A 737 -23.31 -55.59 -2.46
C ASP A 737 -23.40 -56.95 -1.74
N ALA A 738 -24.58 -57.29 -1.21
CA ALA A 738 -24.86 -58.60 -0.62
C ALA A 738 -26.36 -58.94 -0.65
N ILE A 739 -26.65 -60.24 -0.61
CA ILE A 739 -27.98 -60.85 -0.60
C ILE A 739 -28.29 -61.39 0.81
N LEU A 740 -29.55 -61.33 1.25
CA LEU A 740 -30.01 -61.57 2.63
C LEU A 740 -30.91 -62.79 2.84
#